data_AF-A0A822ASR5-F1
#
_entry.id   AF-A0A822ASR5-F1
#
_cell.length_a   1.000
_cell.length_b   1.000
_cell.length_c   1.000
_cell.angle_alpha   90.00
_cell.angle_beta   90.00
_cell.angle_gamma   90.00
#
_symmetry.space_group_name_H-M   'P 1'
#
loop_
_entity.id
_entity.type
_entity.pdbx_description
1 polymer ?
#
loop_
_entity_poly.entity_id
_entity_poly.type
_entity_poly.pdbx_seq_one_letter_code
_entity_poly.pdbx_strand_id
1 'polypeptide(L)'
;MNLSDMELSSPYEQENKDQSSKMGTTTSYELVTYTKPLQPGQVDPYILEIRRRLQEDIHARREREKRRRKVLVDQLRALEAIEDSKREESLVSHLLRQSQFERRLAVELLQTRHEKDILRQNRIAYEKQLEIRRKQDFIEAMDREAELARLARLEYAEQVRKDKELHDILQAEKAEAKHKENVEFCTRITWQLVDFTLKIGEYRQLTENLIPAKVWREWNALFVGDRPFFDDEQRISEAQQDEIDRQEQKLHAQTVLQEESLKILDEGDFNEYRNMIGDWEPPTGSQSATAITHVPPMDNPIFGYVVNRLHNIVHPPADKIPPPLFPAFGLKIIVLGKSFAGKSTALKRYGEENGVTILNIEQLLHEAIEAFNNSEMRDDEMDDTDMEYSTKIDHDNVPISHGNQSSDQTDTTGGEYPPGPPPTLDDLTDTTDTEQMSNKKNRMDKLTDRAKLGSIIVQSMKLGESLSDRMAVQLIAERLRRIPDGEGWIIDGFPTTYEQVKLLENALSGYEEELPQDFDPLLAPNPRPPPPPEPYKSIIDLVVLFHVTNDIIIRRAAGRSFAPLANREFHEQYNPPPIGAATGFNGQEQVFPTKDAANDMEQLQHRISQFQDSYPRIEKFYSQYSKVVVVDETKSDTSLDEEQLYHELSRAIETHVDEEQAKIRQAEEERQRAESERLAKEQEELEAKRRAEEEAARAQEAAEAAAAAERAAKEAAEAEAAAKKGGKGGKKDRSPAASAAKKGSPKAGGKKGKK
;
A
#
# COMPACT_ATOMS: atom_id res chain seq x y z
N MET A 1 -5.96 20.71 44.32
CA MET A 1 -5.83 19.79 45.47
C MET A 1 -6.57 20.42 46.64
N ASN A 2 -7.74 19.87 46.99
CA ASN A 2 -8.43 20.16 48.25
C ASN A 2 -7.90 19.21 49.32
N LEU A 3 -7.81 19.70 50.57
CA LEU A 3 -7.96 19.01 51.87
C LEU A 3 -7.57 20.05 52.94
N SER A 4 -8.49 20.63 53.71
CA SER A 4 -9.17 20.11 54.91
C SER A 4 -8.26 19.95 56.14
N ASP A 5 -8.61 20.73 57.18
CA ASP A 5 -8.53 20.48 58.62
C ASP A 5 -7.22 20.06 59.31
N MET A 6 -6.80 20.89 60.28
CA MET A 6 -6.24 20.38 61.54
C MET A 6 -6.54 21.32 62.70
N GLU A 7 -7.21 20.75 63.70
CA GLU A 7 -7.65 21.34 64.95
C GLU A 7 -6.52 21.63 65.97
N LEU A 8 -6.86 22.48 66.95
CA LEU A 8 -6.48 22.46 68.38
C LEU A 8 -5.00 22.26 68.78
N SER A 9 -4.45 23.20 69.56
CA SER A 9 -4.16 23.00 71.00
C SER A 9 -3.33 24.15 71.60
N SER A 10 -3.82 24.72 72.70
CA SER A 10 -2.99 25.31 73.77
C SER A 10 -2.22 24.18 74.48
N PRO A 11 -0.99 24.40 74.99
CA PRO A 11 -0.83 24.26 76.44
C PRO A 11 0.27 25.13 77.11
N TYR A 12 -0.12 25.71 78.26
CA TYR A 12 0.50 25.70 79.60
C TYR A 12 2.03 25.85 79.83
N GLU A 13 2.35 26.92 80.58
CA GLU A 13 3.08 26.99 81.87
C GLU A 13 4.46 26.35 82.15
N GLN A 14 5.28 27.22 82.80
CA GLN A 14 6.21 27.01 83.93
C GLN A 14 7.56 26.33 83.59
N GLU A 15 8.75 26.86 83.96
CA GLU A 15 9.29 26.98 85.32
C GLU A 15 10.74 27.54 85.31
N ASN A 16 11.11 28.24 86.40
CA ASN A 16 12.43 28.30 87.07
C ASN A 16 13.65 28.97 86.37
N LYS A 17 14.61 29.66 87.02
CA LYS A 17 14.95 29.93 88.44
C LYS A 17 16.05 31.01 88.52
N ASP A 18 15.98 31.84 89.56
CA ASP A 18 17.04 32.51 90.35
C ASP A 18 18.43 32.85 89.78
N GLN A 19 18.87 34.11 89.96
CA GLN A 19 20.02 34.42 90.82
C GLN A 19 20.09 35.91 91.24
N SER A 20 20.40 36.07 92.53
CA SER A 20 20.50 37.28 93.34
C SER A 20 21.80 38.06 93.11
N SER A 21 21.79 39.41 93.21
CA SER A 21 22.46 40.12 94.33
C SER A 21 22.44 41.65 94.26
N LYS A 22 21.97 42.23 95.38
CA LYS A 22 22.53 43.33 96.19
C LYS A 22 22.83 44.70 95.56
N MET A 23 22.15 45.73 96.08
CA MET A 23 22.64 46.73 97.07
C MET A 23 21.59 47.87 97.09
N GLY A 24 20.83 48.06 98.17
CA GLY A 24 21.14 49.02 99.25
C GLY A 24 20.64 50.43 98.85
N THR A 25 19.83 51.18 99.60
CA THR A 25 19.63 51.22 101.05
C THR A 25 18.43 52.11 101.35
N THR A 26 17.64 51.68 102.32
CA THR A 26 16.53 52.37 103.00
C THR A 26 16.97 53.70 103.61
N THR A 27 16.13 54.73 103.58
CA THR A 27 16.03 55.68 104.70
C THR A 27 14.60 56.20 104.83
N SER A 28 13.85 55.54 105.72
CA SER A 28 12.70 56.06 106.41
C SER A 28 13.11 57.20 107.34
N TYR A 29 12.52 58.38 107.20
CA TYR A 29 12.49 59.36 108.29
C TYR A 29 11.07 59.41 108.83
N GLU A 30 10.94 58.84 110.03
CA GLU A 30 9.77 58.87 110.88
C GLU A 30 9.39 60.30 111.26
N LEU A 31 8.07 60.55 111.29
CA LEU A 31 7.48 61.71 111.94
C LEU A 31 7.79 61.65 113.44
N VAL A 32 8.77 62.43 113.89
CA VAL A 32 8.97 62.72 115.31
C VAL A 32 8.14 63.95 115.67
N THR A 33 6.92 63.71 116.15
CA THR A 33 6.10 64.69 116.85
C THR A 33 6.44 64.65 118.34
N TYR A 34 7.18 65.64 118.84
CA TYR A 34 7.20 65.99 120.27
C TYR A 34 7.46 67.50 120.36
N THR A 35 6.50 68.28 120.83
CA THR A 35 6.47 68.98 122.15
C THR A 35 5.29 69.96 122.04
N LYS A 36 4.44 70.31 123.00
CA LYS A 36 4.22 70.08 124.44
C LYS A 36 2.77 70.60 124.68
N PRO A 37 1.92 69.99 125.52
CA PRO A 37 0.52 70.43 125.66
C PRO A 37 0.45 71.69 126.55
N LEU A 38 -0.09 72.80 126.02
CA LEU A 38 -0.54 73.94 126.81
C LEU A 38 -2.07 73.90 126.95
N GLN A 39 -2.54 74.21 128.16
CA GLN A 39 -3.93 74.15 128.63
C GLN A 39 -4.89 75.10 127.87
N PRO A 40 -6.21 74.84 127.89
CA PRO A 40 -7.18 75.56 127.07
C PRO A 40 -7.42 76.97 127.64
N GLY A 41 -6.87 77.96 126.96
CA GLY A 41 -7.10 79.37 127.21
C GLY A 41 -6.85 80.13 125.92
N GLN A 42 -7.94 80.50 125.23
CA GLN A 42 -8.00 81.32 124.01
C GLN A 42 -6.95 80.99 122.95
N VAL A 43 -7.28 80.04 122.08
CA VAL A 43 -6.56 79.87 120.80
C VAL A 43 -6.73 81.15 120.00
N ASP A 44 -5.67 81.94 119.90
CA ASP A 44 -5.63 83.16 119.10
C ASP A 44 -6.03 82.83 117.66
N PRO A 45 -7.14 83.38 117.13
CA PRO A 45 -7.60 83.15 115.76
C PRO A 45 -6.49 83.34 114.71
N TYR A 46 -5.49 84.16 115.03
CA TYR A 46 -4.35 84.46 114.20
C TYR A 46 -3.44 83.25 113.89
N ILE A 47 -3.21 82.34 114.84
CA ILE A 47 -2.28 81.21 114.65
C ILE A 47 -2.89 80.09 113.79
N LEU A 48 -4.21 79.86 113.92
CA LEU A 48 -4.95 78.96 113.03
C LEU A 48 -4.95 79.46 111.59
N GLU A 49 -5.12 80.78 111.43
CA GLU A 49 -5.07 81.45 110.13
C GLU A 49 -3.68 81.34 109.47
N ILE A 50 -2.58 81.38 110.24
CA ILE A 50 -1.21 81.17 109.71
C ILE A 50 -1.01 79.72 109.24
N ARG A 51 -1.46 78.72 110.00
CA ARG A 51 -1.36 77.31 109.60
C ARG A 51 -2.20 77.02 108.36
N ARG A 52 -3.40 77.62 108.27
CA ARG A 52 -4.27 77.58 107.08
C ARG A 52 -3.56 78.17 105.86
N ARG A 53 -2.97 79.37 105.99
CA ARG A 53 -2.20 80.01 104.91
C ARG A 53 -0.98 79.20 104.47
N LEU A 54 -0.27 78.56 105.40
CA LEU A 54 0.88 77.72 105.04
C LEU A 54 0.45 76.46 104.27
N GLN A 55 -0.67 75.84 104.66
CA GLN A 55 -1.26 74.72 103.93
C GLN A 55 -1.76 75.15 102.55
N GLU A 56 -2.39 76.33 102.45
CA GLU A 56 -2.80 76.95 101.19
C GLU A 56 -1.59 77.26 100.29
N ASP A 57 -0.48 77.76 100.84
CA ASP A 57 0.76 78.04 100.11
C ASP A 57 1.44 76.77 99.59
N ILE A 58 1.46 75.68 100.39
CA ILE A 58 1.97 74.38 99.97
C ILE A 58 1.08 73.81 98.85
N HIS A 59 -0.23 73.94 98.97
CA HIS A 59 -1.17 73.52 97.93
C HIS A 59 -1.00 74.35 96.66
N ALA A 60 -0.82 75.66 96.79
CA ALA A 60 -0.57 76.58 95.67
C ALA A 60 0.79 76.32 94.98
N ARG A 61 1.83 75.90 95.72
CA ARG A 61 3.11 75.45 95.13
C ARG A 61 2.95 74.15 94.36
N ARG A 62 2.30 73.14 94.94
CA ARG A 62 2.02 71.86 94.25
C ARG A 62 1.19 72.06 92.99
N GLU A 63 0.19 72.94 93.02
CA GLU A 63 -0.61 73.29 91.85
C GLU A 63 0.22 74.03 90.78
N ARG A 64 1.09 74.96 91.16
CA ARG A 64 2.02 75.60 90.21
C ARG A 64 2.99 74.60 89.58
N GLU A 65 3.48 73.64 90.35
CA GLU A 65 4.40 72.60 89.85
C GLU A 65 3.67 71.61 88.93
N LYS A 66 2.45 71.21 89.26
CA LYS A 66 1.58 70.43 88.34
C LYS A 66 1.32 71.19 87.04
N ARG A 67 1.06 72.50 87.08
CA ARG A 67 0.89 73.32 85.87
C ARG A 67 2.17 73.39 85.05
N ARG A 68 3.33 73.55 85.68
CA ARG A 68 4.63 73.52 84.98
C ARG A 68 4.91 72.17 84.32
N ARG A 69 4.67 71.07 85.06
CA ARG A 69 4.81 69.71 84.53
C ARG A 69 3.82 69.43 83.42
N LYS A 70 2.57 69.91 83.54
CA LYS A 70 1.55 69.78 82.49
C LYS A 70 1.96 70.52 81.22
N VAL A 71 2.41 71.76 81.31
CA VAL A 71 2.89 72.52 80.15
C VAL A 71 4.07 71.83 79.48
N LEU A 72 5.01 71.27 80.24
CA LEU A 72 6.16 70.55 79.68
C LEU A 72 5.73 69.26 78.97
N VAL A 73 4.81 68.49 79.58
CA VAL A 73 4.26 67.26 78.96
C VAL A 73 3.44 67.61 77.71
N ASP A 74 2.67 68.68 77.74
CA ASP A 74 1.88 69.13 76.59
C ASP A 74 2.81 69.62 75.45
N GLN A 75 3.94 70.27 75.77
CA GLN A 75 4.98 70.61 74.79
C GLN A 75 5.63 69.37 74.17
N LEU A 76 5.96 68.36 74.99
CA LEU A 76 6.54 67.11 74.49
C LEU A 76 5.54 66.33 73.61
N ARG A 77 4.28 66.26 74.02
CA ARG A 77 3.20 65.66 73.21
C ARG A 77 2.98 66.41 71.90
N ALA A 78 3.10 67.73 71.90
CA ALA A 78 2.99 68.52 70.67
C ALA A 78 4.16 68.24 69.72
N LEU A 79 5.39 68.07 70.23
CA LEU A 79 6.54 67.67 69.42
C LEU A 79 6.40 66.25 68.87
N GLU A 80 5.95 65.31 69.71
CA GLU A 80 5.66 63.92 69.32
C GLU A 80 4.60 63.88 68.21
N ALA A 81 3.51 64.65 68.34
CA ALA A 81 2.49 64.75 67.30
C ALA A 81 3.01 65.35 65.98
N ILE A 82 3.94 66.32 66.04
CA ILE A 82 4.58 66.88 64.84
C ILE A 82 5.51 65.85 64.19
N GLU A 83 6.25 65.06 64.99
CA GLU A 83 7.08 63.98 64.48
C GLU A 83 6.24 62.86 63.85
N ASP A 84 5.15 62.48 64.49
CA ASP A 84 4.23 61.46 63.99
C ASP A 84 3.55 61.91 62.70
N SER A 85 3.11 63.17 62.61
CA SER A 85 2.58 63.73 61.37
C SER A 85 3.62 63.74 60.25
N LYS A 86 4.90 64.05 60.54
CA LYS A 86 5.98 63.95 59.55
C LYS A 86 6.29 62.51 59.14
N ARG A 87 6.20 61.55 60.06
CA ARG A 87 6.34 60.11 59.77
C ARG A 87 5.19 59.63 58.89
N GLU A 88 3.96 60.04 59.19
CA GLU A 88 2.76 59.76 58.39
C GLU A 88 2.87 60.37 56.99
N GLU A 89 3.26 61.64 56.85
CA GLU A 89 3.50 62.28 55.54
C GLU A 89 4.62 61.59 54.75
N SER A 90 5.68 61.14 55.43
CA SER A 90 6.77 60.37 54.81
C SER A 90 6.30 58.98 54.35
N LEU A 91 5.44 58.30 55.12
CA LEU A 91 4.84 57.02 54.76
C LEU A 91 3.86 57.17 53.60
N VAL A 92 2.98 58.17 53.65
CA VAL A 92 2.02 58.48 52.58
C VAL A 92 2.73 58.84 51.28
N SER A 93 3.79 59.64 51.33
CA SER A 93 4.58 59.96 50.13
C SER A 93 5.33 58.74 49.56
N HIS A 94 5.85 57.83 50.41
CA HIS A 94 6.43 56.57 49.95
C HIS A 94 5.38 55.61 49.34
N LEU A 95 4.20 55.49 49.95
CA LEU A 95 3.09 54.67 49.44
C LEU A 95 2.52 55.23 48.12
N LEU A 96 2.36 56.55 48.02
CA LEU A 96 1.90 57.21 46.79
C LEU A 96 2.94 57.12 45.66
N ARG A 97 4.24 57.13 45.97
CA ARG A 97 5.33 56.91 45.00
C ARG A 97 5.32 55.49 44.45
N GLN A 98 4.96 54.49 45.26
CA GLN A 98 4.73 53.11 44.80
C GLN A 98 3.44 52.99 43.94
N SER A 99 2.36 53.71 44.28
CA SER A 99 1.10 53.75 43.50
C SER A 99 1.21 54.41 42.11
N GLN A 100 2.18 55.31 41.88
CA GLN A 100 2.42 55.89 40.55
C GLN A 100 3.06 54.90 39.56
N PHE A 101 3.80 53.90 40.07
CA PHE A 101 4.28 52.80 39.24
C PHE A 101 3.13 51.88 38.85
N GLU A 102 2.25 51.55 39.80
CA GLU A 102 1.05 50.74 39.54
C GLU A 102 0.10 51.41 38.54
N ARG A 103 -0.10 52.73 38.62
CA ARG A 103 -0.89 53.47 37.62
C ARG A 103 -0.26 53.47 36.23
N ARG A 104 1.06 53.61 36.14
CA ARG A 104 1.78 53.50 34.86
C ARG A 104 1.68 52.08 34.29
N LEU A 105 1.90 51.08 35.13
CA LEU A 105 1.76 49.67 34.76
C LEU A 105 0.34 49.34 34.32
N ALA A 106 -0.69 49.89 34.98
CA ALA A 106 -2.08 49.71 34.58
C ALA A 106 -2.38 50.33 33.20
N VAL A 107 -1.86 51.53 32.93
CA VAL A 107 -2.01 52.19 31.60
C VAL A 107 -1.28 51.40 30.52
N GLU A 108 -0.04 50.97 30.78
CA GLU A 108 0.75 50.17 29.84
C GLU A 108 0.11 48.80 29.59
N LEU A 109 -0.45 48.16 30.62
CA LEU A 109 -1.23 46.93 30.47
C LEU A 109 -2.51 47.14 29.65
N LEU A 110 -3.18 48.28 29.82
CA LEU A 110 -4.38 48.61 29.06
C LEU A 110 -4.05 48.87 27.59
N GLN A 111 -2.96 49.59 27.32
CA GLN A 111 -2.45 49.79 25.97
C GLN A 111 -2.03 48.47 25.33
N THR A 112 -1.30 47.62 26.06
CA THR A 112 -0.90 46.29 25.58
C THR A 112 -2.11 45.40 25.29
N ARG A 113 -3.16 45.46 26.11
CA ARG A 113 -4.43 44.74 25.85
C ARG A 113 -5.10 45.27 24.59
N HIS A 114 -5.18 46.58 24.42
CA HIS A 114 -5.76 47.19 23.23
C HIS A 114 -5.00 46.82 21.96
N GLU A 115 -3.67 46.85 21.98
CA GLU A 115 -2.82 46.42 20.86
C GLU A 115 -3.02 44.93 20.54
N LYS A 116 -3.11 44.07 21.57
CA LYS A 116 -3.44 42.64 21.39
C LYS A 116 -4.82 42.43 20.78
N ASP A 117 -5.82 43.22 21.18
CA ASP A 117 -7.16 43.16 20.63
C ASP A 117 -7.17 43.58 19.15
N ILE A 118 -6.42 44.63 18.77
CA ILE A 118 -6.24 45.04 17.38
C ILE A 118 -5.56 43.94 16.56
N LEU A 119 -4.49 43.33 17.08
CA LEU A 119 -3.83 42.21 16.39
C LEU A 119 -4.76 41.02 16.20
N ARG A 120 -5.58 40.70 17.21
CA ARG A 120 -6.60 39.66 17.10
C ARG A 120 -7.65 40.00 16.04
N GLN A 121 -8.15 41.24 16.01
CA GLN A 121 -9.11 41.68 15.00
C GLN A 121 -8.51 41.68 13.59
N ASN A 122 -7.27 42.14 13.42
CA ASN A 122 -6.56 42.13 12.15
C ASN A 122 -6.33 40.70 11.65
N ARG A 123 -5.96 39.77 12.55
CA ARG A 123 -5.82 38.36 12.22
C ARG A 123 -7.15 37.76 11.73
N ILE A 124 -8.24 38.01 12.46
CA ILE A 124 -9.58 37.53 12.07
C ILE A 124 -10.01 38.13 10.72
N ALA A 125 -9.73 39.41 10.48
CA ALA A 125 -10.07 40.08 9.23
C ALA A 125 -9.27 39.50 8.05
N TYR A 126 -7.98 39.23 8.25
CA TYR A 126 -7.12 38.60 7.25
C TYR A 126 -7.56 37.17 6.95
N GLU A 127 -7.89 36.37 7.97
CA GLU A 127 -8.43 35.01 7.81
C GLU A 127 -9.74 35.03 7.00
N LYS A 128 -10.65 35.97 7.29
CA LYS A 128 -11.88 36.16 6.50
C LYS A 128 -11.62 36.53 5.05
N GLN A 129 -10.63 37.38 4.77
CA GLN A 129 -10.28 37.73 3.40
C GLN A 129 -9.73 36.53 2.62
N LEU A 130 -8.87 35.72 3.26
CA LEU A 130 -8.39 34.47 2.67
C LEU A 130 -9.52 33.47 2.43
N GLU A 131 -10.48 33.36 3.35
CA GLU A 131 -11.68 32.54 3.16
C GLU A 131 -12.52 32.99 1.96
N ILE A 132 -12.73 34.30 1.82
CA ILE A 132 -13.45 34.86 0.67
C ILE A 132 -12.70 34.54 -0.62
N ARG A 133 -11.37 34.72 -0.65
CA ARG A 133 -10.56 34.43 -1.83
C ARG A 133 -10.61 32.94 -2.19
N ARG A 134 -10.47 32.04 -1.21
CA ARG A 134 -10.61 30.58 -1.42
C ARG A 134 -11.99 30.22 -1.99
N LYS A 135 -13.07 30.81 -1.48
CA LYS A 135 -14.42 30.57 -2.00
C LYS A 135 -14.57 31.05 -3.43
N GLN A 136 -13.99 32.21 -3.77
CA GLN A 136 -14.00 32.74 -5.13
C GLN A 136 -13.20 31.85 -6.09
N ASP A 137 -11.96 31.50 -5.72
CA ASP A 137 -11.11 30.64 -6.54
C ASP A 137 -11.74 29.24 -6.72
N PHE A 138 -12.47 28.74 -5.70
CA PHE A 138 -13.24 27.49 -5.80
C PHE A 138 -14.40 27.58 -6.79
N ILE A 139 -15.19 28.66 -6.75
CA ILE A 139 -16.29 28.89 -7.70
C ILE A 139 -15.73 29.04 -9.12
N GLU A 140 -14.65 29.81 -9.31
CA GLU A 140 -14.02 30.01 -10.61
C GLU A 140 -13.38 28.71 -11.16
N ALA A 141 -12.88 27.83 -10.29
CA ALA A 141 -12.43 26.51 -10.70
C ALA A 141 -13.61 25.63 -11.17
N MET A 142 -14.72 25.63 -10.42
CA MET A 142 -15.94 24.90 -10.80
C MET A 142 -16.51 25.39 -12.14
N ASP A 143 -16.55 26.71 -12.36
CA ASP A 143 -17.06 27.28 -13.61
C ASP A 143 -16.17 26.92 -14.82
N ARG A 144 -14.85 26.94 -14.64
CA ARG A 144 -13.90 26.51 -15.68
C ARG A 144 -14.04 25.04 -16.03
N GLU A 145 -14.18 24.18 -15.02
CA GLU A 145 -14.37 22.74 -15.22
C GLU A 145 -15.71 22.46 -15.93
N ALA A 146 -16.78 23.17 -15.56
CA ALA A 146 -18.08 23.05 -16.20
C ALA A 146 -18.05 23.46 -17.69
N GLU A 147 -17.34 24.52 -18.04
CA GLU A 147 -17.18 24.94 -19.44
C GLU A 147 -16.34 23.94 -20.26
N LEU A 148 -15.25 23.40 -19.69
CA LEU A 148 -14.47 22.35 -20.34
C LEU A 148 -15.32 21.09 -20.58
N ALA A 149 -16.10 20.67 -19.59
CA ALA A 149 -17.01 19.54 -19.73
C ALA A 149 -18.10 19.79 -20.79
N ARG A 150 -18.59 21.03 -20.92
CA ARG A 150 -19.54 21.42 -21.96
C ARG A 150 -18.93 21.32 -23.36
N LEU A 151 -17.72 21.82 -23.54
CA LEU A 151 -16.99 21.73 -24.82
C LEU A 151 -16.72 20.26 -25.19
N ALA A 152 -16.26 19.45 -24.25
CA ALA A 152 -16.02 18.02 -24.47
C ALA A 152 -17.30 17.28 -24.90
N ARG A 153 -18.47 17.60 -24.32
CA ARG A 153 -19.76 17.03 -24.74
C ARG A 153 -20.14 17.40 -26.18
N LEU A 154 -19.84 18.64 -26.59
CA LEU A 154 -20.12 19.09 -27.96
C LEU A 154 -19.19 18.40 -28.97
N GLU A 155 -17.89 18.32 -28.67
CA GLU A 155 -16.91 17.62 -29.50
C GLU A 155 -17.27 16.13 -29.67
N TYR A 156 -17.63 15.46 -28.58
CA TYR A 156 -18.08 14.08 -28.61
C TYR A 156 -19.34 13.91 -29.46
N ALA A 157 -20.32 14.81 -29.33
CA ALA A 157 -21.53 14.76 -30.14
C ALA A 157 -21.24 14.94 -31.64
N GLU A 158 -20.27 15.79 -32.01
CA GLU A 158 -19.83 15.94 -33.39
C GLU A 158 -19.08 14.71 -33.92
N GLN A 159 -18.23 14.08 -33.11
CA GLN A 159 -17.54 12.83 -33.45
C GLN A 159 -18.55 11.71 -33.73
N VAL A 160 -19.49 11.48 -32.81
CA VAL A 160 -20.56 10.49 -32.98
C VAL A 160 -21.38 10.74 -34.24
N ARG A 161 -21.60 12.00 -34.64
CA ARG A 161 -22.29 12.31 -35.89
C ARG A 161 -21.47 11.90 -37.11
N LYS A 162 -20.17 12.22 -37.13
CA LYS A 162 -19.25 11.83 -38.21
C LYS A 162 -19.14 10.31 -38.34
N ASP A 163 -19.08 9.60 -37.21
CA ASP A 163 -18.98 8.14 -37.20
C ASP A 163 -20.24 7.49 -37.77
N LYS A 164 -21.42 8.03 -37.45
CA LYS A 164 -22.69 7.59 -38.06
C LYS A 164 -22.71 7.81 -39.56
N GLU A 165 -22.31 9.00 -40.02
CA GLU A 165 -22.24 9.32 -41.45
C GLU A 165 -21.29 8.37 -42.18
N LEU A 166 -20.15 8.02 -41.57
CA LEU A 166 -19.20 7.08 -42.13
C LEU A 166 -19.75 5.66 -42.16
N HIS A 167 -20.39 5.21 -41.07
CA HIS A 167 -21.00 3.88 -41.00
C HIS A 167 -22.07 3.70 -42.07
N ASP A 168 -22.90 4.71 -42.30
CA ASP A 168 -23.93 4.70 -43.35
C ASP A 168 -23.30 4.56 -44.76
N ILE A 169 -22.15 5.21 -45.00
CA ILE A 169 -21.41 5.08 -46.27
C ILE A 169 -20.86 3.66 -46.44
N LEU A 170 -20.20 3.10 -45.40
CA LEU A 170 -19.65 1.74 -45.45
C LEU A 170 -20.74 0.69 -45.65
N GLN A 171 -21.91 0.88 -45.04
CA GLN A 171 -23.06 -0.01 -45.24
C GLN A 171 -23.58 0.04 -46.68
N ALA A 172 -23.66 1.24 -47.27
CA ALA A 172 -24.08 1.41 -48.66
C ALA A 172 -23.11 0.69 -49.62
N GLU A 173 -21.81 0.84 -49.42
CA GLU A 173 -20.79 0.21 -50.25
C GLU A 173 -20.78 -1.31 -50.13
N LYS A 174 -20.93 -1.85 -48.91
CA LYS A 174 -21.10 -3.30 -48.70
C LYS A 174 -22.35 -3.82 -49.41
N ALA A 175 -23.42 -3.03 -49.47
CA ALA A 175 -24.63 -3.40 -50.21
C ALA A 175 -24.39 -3.38 -51.73
N GLU A 176 -23.61 -2.41 -52.24
CA GLU A 176 -23.20 -2.35 -53.65
C GLU A 176 -22.29 -3.52 -54.04
N ALA A 177 -21.32 -3.88 -53.21
CA ALA A 177 -20.43 -5.02 -53.44
C ALA A 177 -21.22 -6.35 -53.52
N LYS A 178 -22.14 -6.58 -52.57
CA LYS A 178 -23.04 -7.75 -52.62
C LYS A 178 -23.91 -7.74 -53.88
N HIS A 179 -24.36 -6.57 -54.31
CA HIS A 179 -25.11 -6.47 -55.56
C HIS A 179 -24.23 -6.86 -56.76
N LYS A 180 -22.97 -6.40 -56.80
CA LYS A 180 -22.00 -6.75 -57.85
C LYS A 180 -21.71 -8.25 -57.88
N GLU A 181 -21.43 -8.87 -56.73
CA GLU A 181 -21.23 -10.32 -56.62
C GLU A 181 -22.45 -11.11 -57.12
N ASN A 182 -23.66 -10.68 -56.74
CA ASN A 182 -24.89 -11.32 -57.20
C ASN A 182 -25.04 -11.19 -58.73
N VAL A 183 -24.67 -10.05 -59.31
CA VAL A 183 -24.67 -9.83 -60.76
C VAL A 183 -23.62 -10.73 -61.43
N GLU A 184 -22.39 -10.78 -60.93
CA GLU A 184 -21.31 -11.63 -61.45
C GLU A 184 -21.65 -13.12 -61.38
N PHE A 185 -22.30 -13.55 -60.30
CA PHE A 185 -22.80 -14.91 -60.17
C PHE A 185 -23.86 -15.22 -61.22
N CYS A 186 -24.82 -14.32 -61.43
CA CYS A 186 -25.85 -14.48 -62.44
C CYS A 186 -25.26 -14.50 -63.86
N THR A 187 -24.29 -13.62 -64.17
CA THR A 187 -23.65 -13.58 -65.50
C THR A 187 -22.85 -14.85 -65.76
N ARG A 188 -22.13 -15.37 -64.76
CA ARG A 188 -21.39 -16.64 -64.85
C ARG A 188 -22.31 -17.82 -65.17
N ILE A 189 -23.43 -17.97 -64.45
CA ILE A 189 -24.42 -19.01 -64.74
C ILE A 189 -24.99 -18.83 -66.16
N THR A 190 -25.22 -17.59 -66.58
CA THR A 190 -25.73 -17.30 -67.93
C THR A 190 -24.75 -17.78 -69.01
N TRP A 191 -23.45 -17.55 -68.85
CA TRP A 191 -22.42 -18.05 -69.77
C TRP A 191 -22.33 -19.58 -69.77
N GLN A 192 -22.38 -20.22 -68.61
CA GLN A 192 -22.42 -21.69 -68.53
C GLN A 192 -23.67 -22.28 -69.20
N LEU A 193 -24.81 -21.59 -69.13
CA LEU A 193 -26.03 -21.99 -69.85
C LEU A 193 -25.82 -21.90 -71.37
N VAL A 194 -25.18 -20.82 -71.83
CA VAL A 194 -24.83 -20.65 -73.25
C VAL A 194 -23.89 -21.76 -73.71
N ASP A 195 -22.85 -22.07 -72.95
CA ASP A 195 -21.90 -23.16 -73.24
C ASP A 195 -22.58 -24.53 -73.27
N PHE A 196 -23.48 -24.78 -72.32
CA PHE A 196 -24.29 -26.00 -72.28
C PHE A 196 -25.17 -26.12 -73.52
N THR A 197 -25.82 -25.03 -73.95
CA THR A 197 -26.62 -25.03 -75.19
C THR A 197 -25.77 -25.20 -76.45
N LEU A 198 -24.55 -24.64 -76.48
CA LEU A 198 -23.60 -24.82 -77.57
C LEU A 198 -23.16 -26.28 -77.69
N LYS A 199 -22.80 -26.95 -76.58
CA LYS A 199 -22.43 -28.37 -76.56
C LYS A 199 -23.58 -29.28 -77.02
N ILE A 200 -24.81 -28.97 -76.62
CA ILE A 200 -26.01 -29.65 -77.12
C ILE A 200 -26.16 -29.45 -78.63
N GLY A 201 -25.92 -28.24 -79.13
CA GLY A 201 -25.94 -27.90 -80.55
C GLY A 201 -24.90 -28.68 -81.37
N GLU A 202 -23.64 -28.64 -80.95
CA GLU A 202 -22.51 -29.39 -81.56
C GLU A 202 -22.83 -30.88 -81.64
N TYR A 203 -23.32 -31.47 -80.54
CA TYR A 203 -23.61 -32.89 -80.49
C TYR A 203 -24.79 -33.29 -81.38
N ARG A 204 -25.87 -32.48 -81.42
CA ARG A 204 -27.02 -32.74 -82.30
C ARG A 204 -26.66 -32.63 -83.78
N GLN A 205 -25.77 -31.71 -84.15
CA GLN A 205 -25.24 -31.60 -85.51
C GLN A 205 -24.40 -32.83 -85.91
N LEU A 206 -23.62 -33.38 -84.96
CA LEU A 206 -22.76 -34.55 -85.20
C LEU A 206 -23.51 -35.90 -85.21
N THR A 207 -24.66 -36.01 -84.55
CA THR A 207 -25.30 -37.32 -84.28
C THR A 207 -26.77 -37.48 -84.73
N GLU A 208 -27.30 -36.58 -85.56
CA GLU A 208 -28.70 -36.65 -86.05
C GLU A 208 -29.74 -36.91 -84.93
N ASN A 209 -29.73 -36.01 -83.92
CA ASN A 209 -30.85 -35.62 -83.05
C ASN A 209 -31.09 -36.32 -81.69
N LEU A 210 -30.41 -37.41 -81.30
CA LEU A 210 -30.66 -38.04 -79.98
C LEU A 210 -29.43 -38.07 -79.07
N ILE A 211 -29.49 -37.34 -77.95
CA ILE A 211 -28.42 -37.27 -76.94
C ILE A 211 -28.55 -38.48 -76.00
N PRO A 212 -27.53 -39.35 -75.89
CA PRO A 212 -27.55 -40.47 -74.96
C PRO A 212 -27.67 -40.03 -73.49
N ALA A 213 -28.44 -40.77 -72.69
CA ALA A 213 -28.71 -40.46 -71.28
C ALA A 213 -27.47 -40.47 -70.37
N LYS A 214 -26.36 -41.05 -70.83
CA LYS A 214 -25.07 -41.02 -70.11
C LYS A 214 -24.40 -39.65 -70.25
N VAL A 215 -24.29 -39.16 -71.49
CA VAL A 215 -23.70 -37.87 -71.83
C VAL A 215 -24.48 -36.71 -71.19
N TRP A 216 -25.82 -36.80 -71.18
CA TRP A 216 -26.67 -35.83 -70.47
C TRP A 216 -26.41 -35.76 -68.96
N ARG A 217 -26.15 -36.91 -68.31
CA ARG A 217 -25.82 -36.94 -66.88
C ARG A 217 -24.44 -36.37 -66.60
N GLU A 218 -23.47 -36.64 -67.47
CA GLU A 218 -22.10 -36.12 -67.37
C GLU A 218 -22.09 -34.60 -67.56
N TRP A 219 -22.80 -34.05 -68.55
CA TRP A 219 -22.88 -32.59 -68.74
C TRP A 219 -23.66 -31.86 -67.65
N ASN A 220 -24.75 -32.46 -67.14
CA ASN A 220 -25.44 -31.90 -65.98
C ASN A 220 -24.55 -31.93 -64.73
N ALA A 221 -23.72 -32.96 -64.56
CA ALA A 221 -22.76 -33.02 -63.46
C ALA A 221 -21.67 -31.94 -63.59
N LEU A 222 -21.24 -31.60 -64.81
CA LEU A 222 -20.30 -30.50 -65.06
C LEU A 222 -20.92 -29.12 -64.80
N PHE A 223 -22.18 -28.91 -65.20
CA PHE A 223 -22.94 -27.68 -64.90
C PHE A 223 -23.11 -27.46 -63.40
N VAL A 224 -23.52 -28.51 -62.67
CA VAL A 224 -23.70 -28.46 -61.21
C VAL A 224 -22.35 -28.39 -60.48
N GLY A 225 -21.30 -28.97 -61.08
CA GLY A 225 -19.93 -28.98 -60.55
C GLY A 225 -19.12 -27.72 -60.84
N ASP A 226 -19.73 -26.69 -61.44
CA ASP A 226 -19.12 -25.39 -61.72
C ASP A 226 -17.81 -25.48 -62.53
N ARG A 227 -17.72 -26.46 -63.44
CA ARG A 227 -16.56 -26.64 -64.32
C ARG A 227 -16.86 -26.13 -65.73
N PRO A 228 -15.93 -25.39 -66.37
CA PRO A 228 -16.07 -24.97 -67.77
C PRO A 228 -16.33 -26.17 -68.69
N PHE A 229 -17.20 -25.99 -69.70
CA PHE A 229 -17.48 -27.03 -70.70
C PHE A 229 -16.45 -27.11 -71.82
N PHE A 230 -15.58 -26.11 -71.92
CA PHE A 230 -14.51 -26.00 -72.88
C PHE A 230 -13.19 -25.90 -72.10
N ASP A 231 -12.20 -26.73 -72.46
CA ASP A 231 -10.86 -26.65 -71.89
C ASP A 231 -10.16 -25.40 -72.45
N ASP A 232 -9.68 -24.52 -71.56
CA ASP A 232 -8.99 -23.28 -71.94
C ASP A 232 -7.66 -23.49 -72.69
N GLU A 233 -7.18 -24.74 -72.80
CA GLU A 233 -5.96 -25.11 -73.55
C GLU A 233 -6.04 -24.82 -75.06
N GLN A 234 -7.23 -24.58 -75.62
CA GLN A 234 -7.35 -24.21 -77.04
C GLN A 234 -7.28 -22.71 -77.32
N ARG A 235 -7.08 -21.85 -76.31
CA ARG A 235 -6.99 -20.39 -76.51
C ARG A 235 -5.57 -19.81 -76.55
N ILE A 236 -4.54 -20.56 -76.20
CA ILE A 236 -3.14 -20.09 -76.25
C ILE A 236 -2.35 -21.06 -77.13
N SER A 237 -1.84 -20.58 -78.27
CA SER A 237 -1.13 -21.44 -79.21
C SER A 237 0.14 -22.00 -78.58
N GLU A 238 0.46 -23.25 -78.88
CA GLU A 238 1.65 -24.03 -78.47
C GLU A 238 3.00 -23.27 -78.63
N ALA A 239 3.04 -22.19 -79.41
CA ALA A 239 4.22 -21.35 -79.58
C ALA A 239 4.59 -20.46 -78.38
N GLN A 240 3.71 -20.23 -77.40
CA GLN A 240 4.01 -19.35 -76.25
C GLN A 240 4.55 -20.09 -75.01
N GLN A 241 4.26 -21.39 -74.85
CA GLN A 241 4.66 -22.16 -73.66
C GLN A 241 6.16 -22.52 -73.69
N ASP A 242 6.69 -22.87 -74.86
CA ASP A 242 8.11 -23.23 -75.05
C ASP A 242 9.08 -22.05 -74.89
N GLU A 243 8.59 -20.82 -74.91
CA GLU A 243 9.39 -19.59 -74.74
C GLU A 243 9.51 -19.21 -73.25
N ILE A 244 8.45 -19.44 -72.48
CA ILE A 244 8.39 -19.15 -71.04
C ILE A 244 9.31 -20.11 -70.27
N ASP A 245 9.22 -21.41 -70.56
CA ASP A 245 10.02 -22.44 -69.88
C ASP A 245 11.53 -22.28 -70.17
N ARG A 246 11.89 -21.79 -71.36
CA ARG A 246 13.29 -21.50 -71.74
C ARG A 246 13.85 -20.24 -71.07
N GLN A 247 13.00 -19.24 -70.80
CA GLN A 247 13.42 -18.03 -70.11
C GLN A 247 13.63 -18.28 -68.61
N GLU A 248 12.76 -19.06 -67.97
CA GLU A 248 12.88 -19.39 -66.54
C GLU A 248 14.14 -20.22 -66.24
N GLN A 249 14.47 -21.20 -67.10
CA GLN A 249 15.69 -21.99 -66.94
C GLN A 249 16.98 -21.17 -67.12
N LYS A 250 16.98 -20.19 -68.03
CA LYS A 250 18.12 -19.26 -68.21
C LYS A 250 18.28 -18.32 -67.02
N LEU A 251 17.18 -17.80 -66.48
CA LEU A 251 17.22 -16.89 -65.34
C LEU A 251 17.74 -17.60 -64.08
N HIS A 252 17.34 -18.86 -63.88
CA HIS A 252 17.78 -19.67 -62.75
C HIS A 252 19.26 -20.06 -62.84
N ALA A 253 19.74 -20.45 -64.03
CA ALA A 253 21.16 -20.73 -64.24
C ALA A 253 22.04 -19.49 -64.02
N GLN A 254 21.54 -18.30 -64.40
CA GLN A 254 22.27 -17.05 -64.21
C GLN A 254 22.34 -16.60 -62.74
N THR A 255 21.28 -16.85 -61.95
CA THR A 255 21.26 -16.52 -60.52
C THR A 255 22.19 -17.43 -59.71
N VAL A 256 22.21 -18.73 -60.00
CA VAL A 256 23.11 -19.68 -59.32
C VAL A 256 24.59 -19.34 -59.58
N LEU A 257 24.94 -18.99 -60.83
CA LEU A 257 26.30 -18.55 -61.16
C LEU A 257 26.68 -17.21 -60.50
N GLN A 258 25.73 -16.31 -60.32
CA GLN A 258 25.96 -15.06 -59.57
C GLN A 258 26.22 -15.32 -58.09
N GLU A 259 25.46 -16.23 -57.46
CA GLU A 259 25.67 -16.59 -56.05
C GLU A 259 27.01 -17.26 -55.81
N GLU A 260 27.46 -18.13 -56.71
CA GLU A 260 28.79 -18.74 -56.64
C GLU A 260 29.89 -17.70 -56.85
N SER A 261 29.72 -16.77 -57.80
CA SER A 261 30.67 -15.69 -58.03
C SER A 261 30.77 -14.73 -56.84
N LEU A 262 29.66 -14.44 -56.16
CA LEU A 262 29.63 -13.58 -54.96
C LEU A 262 30.35 -14.25 -53.79
N LYS A 263 30.14 -15.55 -53.57
CA LYS A 263 30.86 -16.30 -52.53
C LYS A 263 32.38 -16.29 -52.75
N ILE A 264 32.83 -16.45 -54.00
CA ILE A 264 34.26 -16.41 -54.33
C ILE A 264 34.83 -15.00 -54.10
N LEU A 265 34.09 -13.94 -54.43
CA LEU A 265 34.50 -12.57 -54.13
C LEU A 265 34.56 -12.32 -52.61
N ASP A 266 33.54 -12.73 -51.87
CA ASP A 266 33.47 -12.57 -50.41
C ASP A 266 34.61 -13.32 -49.70
N GLU A 267 34.97 -14.51 -50.17
CA GLU A 267 36.15 -15.25 -49.68
C GLU A 267 37.46 -14.52 -50.00
N GLY A 268 37.53 -13.86 -51.16
CA GLY A 268 38.65 -12.99 -51.54
C GLY A 268 38.79 -11.79 -50.61
N ASP A 269 37.72 -11.00 -50.46
CA ASP A 269 37.66 -9.82 -49.61
C ASP A 269 37.94 -10.16 -48.14
N PHE A 270 37.42 -11.31 -47.66
CA PHE A 270 37.72 -11.80 -46.33
C PHE A 270 39.20 -12.12 -46.14
N ASN A 271 39.85 -12.72 -47.14
CA ASN A 271 41.28 -13.00 -47.10
C ASN A 271 42.12 -11.72 -47.17
N GLU A 272 41.69 -10.71 -47.92
CA GLU A 272 42.32 -9.38 -47.96
C GLU A 272 42.20 -8.67 -46.60
N TYR A 273 41.01 -8.68 -45.99
CA TYR A 273 40.78 -8.15 -44.65
C TYR A 273 41.61 -8.86 -43.58
N ARG A 274 41.62 -10.21 -43.60
CA ARG A 274 42.37 -11.03 -42.64
C ARG A 274 43.87 -10.74 -42.69
N ASN A 275 44.40 -10.50 -43.88
CA ASN A 275 45.82 -10.24 -44.09
C ASN A 275 46.18 -8.74 -44.08
N MET A 276 45.18 -7.84 -43.99
CA MET A 276 45.33 -6.38 -44.05
C MET A 276 46.08 -5.92 -45.31
N ILE A 277 45.66 -6.42 -46.48
CA ILE A 277 46.27 -6.16 -47.79
C ILE A 277 45.23 -5.42 -48.68
N GLY A 278 45.67 -4.57 -49.61
CA GLY A 278 44.78 -3.85 -50.53
C GLY A 278 44.09 -2.66 -49.87
N ASP A 279 42.78 -2.54 -50.06
CA ASP A 279 41.99 -1.41 -49.50
C ASP A 279 41.85 -1.49 -47.96
N TRP A 280 42.23 -2.60 -47.35
CA TRP A 280 42.24 -2.82 -45.90
C TRP A 280 43.60 -2.53 -45.23
N GLU A 281 44.58 -2.06 -46.01
CA GLU A 281 45.85 -1.59 -45.46
C GLU A 281 45.62 -0.37 -44.55
N PRO A 282 46.17 -0.36 -43.31
CA PRO A 282 46.05 0.80 -42.46
C PRO A 282 46.69 2.03 -43.15
N PRO A 283 46.07 3.22 -43.07
CA PRO A 283 46.52 4.40 -43.79
C PRO A 283 48.00 4.70 -43.53
N THR A 284 48.73 4.98 -44.61
CA THR A 284 50.20 5.15 -44.65
C THR A 284 50.75 6.31 -43.79
N GLY A 285 49.89 7.02 -43.06
CA GLY A 285 50.26 7.97 -42.00
C GLY A 285 50.62 7.33 -40.66
N SER A 286 50.48 6.00 -40.50
CA SER A 286 50.85 5.26 -39.28
C SER A 286 52.14 4.44 -39.45
N GLN A 287 52.94 4.72 -40.46
CA GLN A 287 54.27 4.12 -40.60
C GLN A 287 55.31 4.95 -39.85
N SER A 288 55.37 4.74 -38.52
CA SER A 288 56.67 4.61 -37.88
C SER A 288 56.64 3.35 -37.02
N ALA A 289 57.20 2.31 -37.61
CA ALA A 289 57.46 1.03 -36.99
C ALA A 289 58.53 1.19 -35.91
N THR A 290 58.15 1.65 -34.70
CA THR A 290 58.87 1.45 -33.43
C THR A 290 58.07 2.03 -32.25
N ALA A 291 56.85 1.54 -32.00
CA ALA A 291 56.17 1.76 -30.71
C ALA A 291 54.93 0.86 -30.58
N ILE A 292 55.13 -0.46 -30.48
CA ILE A 292 54.12 -1.33 -29.85
C ILE A 292 54.21 -1.09 -28.33
N THR A 293 53.78 0.08 -27.87
CA THR A 293 53.48 0.39 -26.46
C THR A 293 52.23 1.27 -26.34
N HIS A 294 51.33 1.23 -27.32
CA HIS A 294 49.95 1.62 -27.05
C HIS A 294 49.28 0.45 -26.32
N VAL A 295 49.50 0.41 -25.00
CA VAL A 295 48.53 -0.21 -24.09
C VAL A 295 47.18 0.41 -24.48
N PRO A 296 46.17 -0.39 -24.88
CA PRO A 296 44.86 0.15 -25.19
C PRO A 296 44.37 0.92 -23.95
N PRO A 297 43.68 2.06 -24.13
CA PRO A 297 43.17 2.85 -23.01
C PRO A 297 42.41 1.91 -22.05
N MET A 298 42.74 1.97 -20.75
CA MET A 298 42.20 1.07 -19.73
C MET A 298 40.66 1.10 -19.68
N ASP A 299 40.05 2.19 -20.14
CA ASP A 299 38.61 2.39 -20.25
C ASP A 299 38.10 2.18 -21.69
N ASN A 300 38.28 0.99 -22.25
CA ASN A 300 37.63 0.65 -23.52
C ASN A 300 36.22 0.06 -23.27
N PRO A 301 35.13 0.80 -23.50
CA PRO A 301 33.76 0.35 -23.23
C PRO A 301 33.35 -0.84 -24.12
N ILE A 302 33.94 -0.97 -25.31
CA ILE A 302 33.67 -2.11 -26.21
C ILE A 302 34.34 -3.37 -25.68
N PHE A 303 35.59 -3.26 -25.21
CA PHE A 303 36.28 -4.39 -24.58
C PHE A 303 35.59 -4.82 -23.29
N GLY A 304 35.21 -3.86 -22.43
CA GLY A 304 34.39 -4.14 -21.24
C GLY A 304 33.07 -4.82 -21.58
N TYR A 305 32.38 -4.39 -22.63
CA TYR A 305 31.17 -5.04 -23.13
C TYR A 305 31.40 -6.49 -23.59
N VAL A 306 32.46 -6.75 -24.35
CA VAL A 306 32.80 -8.09 -24.84
C VAL A 306 33.16 -9.02 -23.68
N VAL A 307 33.96 -8.54 -22.72
CA VAL A 307 34.32 -9.31 -21.51
C VAL A 307 33.08 -9.60 -20.67
N ASN A 308 32.20 -8.63 -20.45
CA ASN A 308 30.95 -8.83 -19.71
C ASN A 308 30.01 -9.81 -20.44
N ARG A 309 29.93 -9.74 -21.78
CA ARG A 309 29.15 -10.69 -22.58
C ARG A 309 29.72 -12.11 -22.49
N LEU A 310 31.04 -12.27 -22.55
CA LEU A 310 31.69 -13.57 -22.37
C LEU A 310 31.48 -14.09 -20.94
N HIS A 311 31.60 -13.22 -19.93
CA HIS A 311 31.31 -13.57 -18.55
C HIS A 311 29.88 -14.06 -18.38
N ASN A 312 28.89 -13.38 -18.98
CA ASN A 312 27.48 -13.79 -18.93
C ASN A 312 27.17 -15.05 -19.75
N ILE A 313 27.98 -15.40 -20.75
CA ILE A 313 27.83 -16.67 -21.48
C ILE A 313 28.40 -17.84 -20.66
N VAL A 314 29.53 -17.62 -19.99
CA VAL A 314 30.19 -18.65 -19.17
C VAL A 314 29.48 -18.84 -17.82
N HIS A 315 29.02 -17.74 -17.22
CA HIS A 315 28.26 -17.66 -15.98
C HIS A 315 26.95 -16.92 -16.26
N PRO A 316 25.94 -17.60 -16.86
CA PRO A 316 24.63 -16.99 -17.00
C PRO A 316 24.13 -16.54 -15.63
N PRO A 317 23.59 -15.31 -15.50
CA PRO A 317 22.98 -14.87 -14.26
C PRO A 317 21.89 -15.89 -13.88
N ALA A 318 21.85 -16.28 -12.61
CA ALA A 318 20.87 -17.26 -12.15
C ALA A 318 19.46 -16.79 -12.51
N ASP A 319 18.65 -17.69 -13.07
CA ASP A 319 17.25 -17.38 -13.34
C ASP A 319 16.58 -16.97 -12.03
N LYS A 320 15.85 -15.84 -12.06
CA LYS A 320 15.08 -15.40 -10.90
C LYS A 320 14.10 -16.51 -10.54
N ILE A 321 14.19 -17.01 -9.30
CA ILE A 321 13.31 -18.06 -8.80
C ILE A 321 11.87 -17.53 -8.96
N PRO A 322 10.97 -18.25 -9.64
CA PRO A 322 9.60 -17.79 -9.79
C PRO A 322 8.97 -17.63 -8.40
N PRO A 323 8.14 -16.59 -8.18
CA PRO A 323 7.54 -16.34 -6.89
C PRO A 323 6.74 -17.58 -6.45
N PRO A 324 6.76 -17.93 -5.15
CA PRO A 324 6.00 -19.05 -4.64
C PRO A 324 4.50 -18.87 -4.92
N LEU A 325 3.84 -19.97 -5.34
CA LEU A 325 2.42 -19.98 -5.67
C LEU A 325 1.59 -19.90 -4.40
N PHE A 326 0.82 -18.82 -4.26
CA PHE A 326 -0.15 -18.64 -3.18
C PHE A 326 -1.56 -18.41 -3.75
N PRO A 327 -2.60 -18.77 -2.97
CA PRO A 327 -3.98 -18.34 -3.19
C PRO A 327 -4.11 -16.82 -3.42
N ALA A 328 -5.14 -16.41 -4.13
CA ALA A 328 -5.42 -14.98 -4.31
C ALA A 328 -6.05 -14.41 -3.03
N PHE A 329 -5.28 -13.67 -2.24
CA PHE A 329 -5.76 -13.10 -0.97
C PHE A 329 -6.47 -11.76 -1.16
N GLY A 330 -7.58 -11.57 -0.44
CA GLY A 330 -8.35 -10.32 -0.46
C GLY A 330 -7.74 -9.18 0.37
N LEU A 331 -7.11 -9.51 1.50
CA LEU A 331 -6.44 -8.55 2.40
C LEU A 331 -5.16 -9.15 2.97
N LYS A 332 -4.05 -8.41 2.93
CA LYS A 332 -2.74 -8.84 3.45
C LYS A 332 -2.18 -7.79 4.38
N ILE A 333 -2.34 -8.00 5.68
CA ILE A 333 -2.09 -6.97 6.70
C ILE A 333 -1.09 -7.46 7.74
N ILE A 334 -0.21 -6.57 8.19
CA ILE A 334 0.67 -6.81 9.34
C ILE A 334 0.33 -5.80 10.44
N VAL A 335 0.16 -6.28 11.67
CA VAL A 335 -0.03 -5.41 12.84
C VAL A 335 1.19 -5.49 13.76
N LEU A 336 1.87 -4.35 13.88
CA LEU A 336 3.07 -4.19 14.69
C LEU A 336 2.80 -3.34 15.93
N GLY A 337 3.63 -3.50 16.96
CA GLY A 337 3.63 -2.65 18.14
C GLY A 337 4.22 -3.37 19.35
N LYS A 338 4.56 -2.61 20.38
CA LYS A 338 5.21 -3.12 21.59
C LYS A 338 4.34 -4.15 22.33
N SER A 339 4.96 -5.03 23.12
CA SER A 339 4.22 -5.96 24.00
C SER A 339 3.21 -5.19 24.87
N PHE A 340 2.03 -5.77 25.11
CA PHE A 340 0.92 -5.13 25.86
C PHE A 340 0.30 -3.86 25.26
N ALA A 341 0.54 -3.59 23.97
CA ALA A 341 -0.15 -2.52 23.24
C ALA A 341 -1.64 -2.78 22.93
N GLY A 342 -2.20 -3.96 23.25
CA GLY A 342 -3.62 -4.28 22.97
C GLY A 342 -3.92 -4.86 21.59
N LYS A 343 -2.88 -5.12 20.78
CA LYS A 343 -2.97 -5.65 19.40
C LYS A 343 -3.80 -6.93 19.29
N SER A 344 -3.42 -7.96 20.04
CA SER A 344 -4.07 -9.28 19.97
C SER A 344 -5.53 -9.24 20.41
N THR A 345 -5.90 -8.35 21.36
CA THR A 345 -7.29 -8.16 21.79
C THR A 345 -8.12 -7.51 20.67
N ALA A 346 -7.62 -6.42 20.08
CA ALA A 346 -8.29 -5.74 18.97
C ALA A 346 -8.41 -6.65 17.73
N LEU A 347 -7.39 -7.45 17.45
CA LEU A 347 -7.40 -8.41 16.35
C LEU A 347 -8.39 -9.54 16.57
N LYS A 348 -8.41 -10.18 17.74
CA LYS A 348 -9.38 -11.26 18.03
C LYS A 348 -10.80 -10.83 17.75
N ARG A 349 -11.19 -9.65 18.23
CA ARG A 349 -12.50 -9.05 17.95
C ARG A 349 -12.73 -8.81 16.45
N TYR A 350 -11.72 -8.28 15.75
CA TYR A 350 -11.80 -8.04 14.30
C TYR A 350 -11.97 -9.34 13.49
N GLY A 351 -11.27 -10.41 13.88
CA GLY A 351 -11.41 -11.71 13.23
C GLY A 351 -12.79 -12.33 13.40
N GLU A 352 -13.38 -12.19 14.60
CA GLU A 352 -14.75 -12.67 14.89
C GLU A 352 -15.82 -11.93 14.06
N GLU A 353 -15.68 -10.61 13.88
CA GLU A 353 -16.67 -9.79 13.18
C GLU A 353 -16.56 -9.89 11.64
N ASN A 354 -15.35 -9.97 11.09
CA ASN A 354 -15.11 -9.86 9.64
C ASN A 354 -14.69 -11.16 8.95
N GLY A 355 -14.52 -12.27 9.69
CA GLY A 355 -14.16 -13.56 9.10
C GLY A 355 -12.80 -13.55 8.41
N VAL A 356 -11.81 -12.90 9.04
CA VAL A 356 -10.43 -12.80 8.54
C VAL A 356 -9.51 -13.69 9.38
N THR A 357 -8.64 -14.48 8.73
CA THR A 357 -7.70 -15.35 9.43
C THR A 357 -6.60 -14.55 10.13
N ILE A 358 -6.51 -14.66 11.46
CA ILE A 358 -5.44 -14.05 12.26
C ILE A 358 -4.32 -15.07 12.47
N LEU A 359 -3.09 -14.65 12.21
CA LEU A 359 -1.89 -15.46 12.27
C LEU A 359 -1.03 -14.99 13.43
N ASN A 360 -1.02 -15.76 14.51
CA ASN A 360 -0.08 -15.58 15.63
C ASN A 360 0.91 -16.76 15.63
N ILE A 361 2.21 -16.47 15.63
CA ILE A 361 3.27 -17.48 15.61
C ILE A 361 3.17 -18.47 16.77
N GLU A 362 2.85 -18.00 17.98
CA GLU A 362 2.73 -18.87 19.15
C GLU A 362 1.60 -19.89 18.96
N GLN A 363 0.47 -19.45 18.41
CA GLN A 363 -0.66 -20.33 18.10
C GLN A 363 -0.30 -21.31 16.99
N LEU A 364 0.33 -20.86 15.90
CA LEU A 364 0.75 -21.74 14.81
C LEU A 364 1.76 -22.78 15.29
N LEU A 365 2.61 -22.41 16.24
CA LEU A 365 3.59 -23.32 16.83
C LEU A 365 2.89 -24.42 17.63
N HIS A 366 1.90 -24.06 18.44
CA HIS A 366 1.08 -25.04 19.16
C HIS A 366 0.32 -25.96 18.21
N GLU A 367 -0.29 -25.41 17.16
CA GLU A 367 -0.98 -26.19 16.11
C GLU A 367 -0.04 -27.17 15.39
N ALA A 368 1.19 -26.76 15.09
CA ALA A 368 2.19 -27.63 14.47
C ALA A 368 2.65 -28.76 15.40
N ILE A 369 2.85 -28.47 16.70
CA ILE A 369 3.20 -29.47 17.71
C ILE A 369 2.04 -30.46 17.90
N GLU A 370 0.81 -29.96 17.97
CA GLU A 370 -0.38 -30.79 18.09
C GLU A 370 -0.56 -31.70 16.87
N ALA A 371 -0.39 -31.16 15.66
CA ALA A 371 -0.44 -31.93 14.42
C ALA A 371 0.62 -33.04 14.39
N PHE A 372 1.83 -32.78 14.89
CA PHE A 372 2.87 -33.79 15.03
C PHE A 372 2.51 -34.85 16.07
N ASN A 373 2.01 -34.45 17.24
CA ASN A 373 1.59 -35.37 18.29
C ASN A 373 0.42 -36.27 17.82
N ASN A 374 -0.48 -35.72 17.02
CA ASN A 374 -1.61 -36.43 16.42
C ASN A 374 -1.23 -37.24 15.18
N SER A 375 0.05 -37.18 14.74
CA SER A 375 0.56 -37.86 13.54
C SER A 375 -0.29 -37.60 12.30
N GLU A 376 -0.64 -36.34 12.06
CA GLU A 376 -1.50 -35.96 10.95
C GLU A 376 -0.86 -36.24 9.58
N MET A 377 -1.62 -36.93 8.72
CA MET A 377 -1.21 -37.41 7.40
C MET A 377 -1.81 -36.54 6.30
N ARG A 378 -1.19 -36.53 5.10
CA ARG A 378 -1.70 -35.80 3.93
C ARG A 378 -2.98 -36.44 3.37
N ASP A 379 -3.92 -35.62 2.91
CA ASP A 379 -5.24 -36.05 2.43
C ASP A 379 -5.21 -36.95 1.18
N ASP A 380 -4.14 -36.87 0.37
CA ASP A 380 -4.03 -37.57 -0.92
C ASP A 380 -3.77 -39.10 -0.81
N GLU A 381 -3.50 -39.62 0.39
CA GLU A 381 -3.15 -41.04 0.62
C GLU A 381 -3.90 -41.64 1.82
N MET A 382 -5.22 -41.42 1.90
CA MET A 382 -6.07 -42.31 2.70
C MET A 382 -6.21 -43.66 1.97
N ASP A 383 -5.27 -44.58 2.22
CA ASP A 383 -5.45 -45.98 1.84
C ASP A 383 -6.66 -46.57 2.59
N ASP A 384 -7.52 -47.31 1.88
CA ASP A 384 -8.69 -48.08 2.35
C ASP A 384 -8.38 -49.15 3.44
N THR A 385 -7.18 -49.13 4.05
CA THR A 385 -6.68 -50.19 4.93
C THR A 385 -6.86 -49.94 6.43
N ASP A 386 -7.31 -48.75 6.85
CA ASP A 386 -7.56 -48.44 8.27
C ASP A 386 -9.05 -48.46 8.68
N MET A 387 -9.89 -49.19 7.92
CA MET A 387 -11.30 -49.47 8.27
C MET A 387 -11.47 -50.68 9.20
N GLU A 388 -10.53 -50.93 10.13
CA GLU A 388 -10.69 -52.01 11.11
C GLU A 388 -10.07 -51.72 12.49
N TYR A 389 -10.06 -50.48 12.99
CA TYR A 389 -9.84 -50.20 14.42
C TYR A 389 -10.58 -48.94 14.90
N SER A 390 -11.83 -48.77 14.48
CA SER A 390 -12.71 -47.73 15.04
C SER A 390 -14.18 -48.15 14.89
N THR A 391 -14.59 -49.13 15.70
CA THR A 391 -16.01 -49.40 15.99
C THR A 391 -16.10 -50.35 17.18
N LYS A 392 -15.88 -49.83 18.39
CA LYS A 392 -16.54 -50.29 19.61
C LYS A 392 -16.78 -49.10 20.54
N ILE A 393 -17.83 -48.36 20.25
CA ILE A 393 -18.56 -47.64 21.28
C ILE A 393 -19.51 -48.68 21.89
N ASP A 394 -19.18 -49.19 23.08
CA ASP A 394 -20.19 -49.74 23.97
C ASP A 394 -20.60 -48.60 24.91
N HIS A 395 -21.72 -47.98 24.59
CA HIS A 395 -22.50 -47.17 25.53
C HIS A 395 -23.19 -48.13 26.50
N ASP A 396 -22.87 -48.03 27.79
CA ASP A 396 -23.81 -47.90 28.92
C ASP A 396 -23.11 -48.29 30.23
N ASN A 397 -22.81 -47.34 31.11
CA ASN A 397 -23.61 -47.15 32.33
C ASN A 397 -23.16 -45.95 33.19
N VAL A 398 -24.16 -45.33 33.79
CA VAL A 398 -24.18 -44.21 34.75
C VAL A 398 -23.45 -44.57 36.07
N PRO A 399 -22.83 -43.61 36.78
CA PRO A 399 -22.34 -43.88 38.13
C PRO A 399 -23.49 -43.81 39.14
N ILE A 400 -23.77 -44.92 39.82
CA ILE A 400 -24.42 -44.92 41.14
C ILE A 400 -23.43 -45.52 42.13
N SER A 401 -22.95 -44.66 43.04
CA SER A 401 -22.23 -45.07 44.24
C SER A 401 -23.22 -45.69 45.23
N HIS A 402 -22.96 -46.91 45.70
CA HIS A 402 -23.13 -47.29 47.11
C HIS A 402 -22.49 -48.66 47.39
N GLY A 403 -21.48 -48.65 48.28
CA GLY A 403 -21.45 -49.56 49.43
C GLY A 403 -20.70 -50.90 49.32
N ASN A 404 -19.72 -51.03 50.24
CA ASN A 404 -19.16 -52.24 50.85
C ASN A 404 -18.12 -53.04 50.04
N GLN A 405 -16.84 -53.07 50.46
CA GLN A 405 -16.19 -53.65 51.66
C GLN A 405 -15.63 -55.06 51.38
N SER A 406 -14.52 -55.35 52.06
CA SER A 406 -13.68 -56.57 52.09
C SER A 406 -12.60 -56.62 50.99
N SER A 407 -11.29 -56.45 51.27
CA SER A 407 -10.33 -57.06 52.23
C SER A 407 -9.64 -58.30 51.69
N ASP A 408 -8.34 -58.16 51.42
CA ASP A 408 -7.23 -59.05 51.85
C ASP A 408 -5.93 -58.45 51.27
N GLN A 409 -5.07 -57.79 52.06
CA GLN A 409 -4.04 -58.35 52.95
C GLN A 409 -3.16 -59.43 52.30
N THR A 410 -1.92 -59.07 51.97
CA THR A 410 -0.65 -59.42 52.67
C THR A 410 0.48 -58.94 51.74
N ASP A 411 1.29 -57.94 52.03
CA ASP A 411 2.24 -57.73 53.13
C ASP A 411 3.51 -58.62 53.05
N THR A 412 4.63 -57.89 52.84
CA THR A 412 5.96 -58.02 53.46
C THR A 412 7.11 -58.88 52.87
N THR A 413 8.28 -58.21 52.89
CA THR A 413 9.69 -58.64 52.88
C THR A 413 10.32 -58.83 51.49
N GLY A 414 11.38 -58.14 51.06
CA GLY A 414 12.45 -57.33 51.68
C GLY A 414 13.69 -57.62 50.80
N GLY A 415 14.60 -56.75 50.40
CA GLY A 415 15.09 -55.44 50.83
C GLY A 415 16.61 -55.46 50.59
N GLU A 416 17.17 -54.33 50.12
CA GLU A 416 18.61 -53.97 50.04
C GLU A 416 19.41 -54.36 48.78
N TYR A 417 19.82 -53.36 47.98
CA TYR A 417 21.14 -52.72 48.04
C TYR A 417 21.15 -51.37 47.27
N PRO A 418 21.84 -50.31 47.77
CA PRO A 418 22.30 -49.14 47.01
C PRO A 418 23.80 -49.30 46.63
N PRO A 419 24.49 -48.26 46.12
CA PRO A 419 24.33 -47.56 44.85
C PRO A 419 25.61 -47.69 43.96
N GLY A 420 25.54 -47.38 42.66
CA GLY A 420 26.71 -47.39 41.76
C GLY A 420 26.61 -46.40 40.59
N PRO A 421 27.76 -45.90 40.06
CA PRO A 421 27.91 -44.60 39.39
C PRO A 421 27.61 -44.64 37.86
N PRO A 422 27.56 -43.49 37.16
CA PRO A 422 27.06 -43.44 35.78
C PRO A 422 28.09 -44.01 34.79
N PRO A 423 27.68 -44.71 33.72
CA PRO A 423 28.61 -45.11 32.68
C PRO A 423 28.80 -43.97 31.67
N THR A 424 30.07 -43.73 31.39
CA THR A 424 30.66 -42.84 30.38
C THR A 424 30.46 -43.36 28.95
N LEU A 425 30.61 -42.44 28.01
CA LEU A 425 30.83 -42.67 26.58
C LEU A 425 31.82 -43.80 26.33
N ASP A 426 31.35 -44.85 25.65
CA ASP A 426 31.94 -45.46 24.45
C ASP A 426 31.36 -46.86 24.30
N ASP A 427 30.35 -47.01 23.42
CA ASP A 427 30.16 -48.27 22.68
C ASP A 427 29.32 -48.00 21.42
N LEU A 428 30.02 -47.49 20.40
CA LEU A 428 29.61 -47.63 19.01
C LEU A 428 30.08 -49.02 18.56
N THR A 429 29.12 -49.89 18.24
CA THR A 429 28.99 -50.63 16.97
C THR A 429 28.23 -51.92 17.24
N ASP A 430 26.92 -51.91 16.98
CA ASP A 430 26.29 -53.13 16.48
C ASP A 430 25.18 -52.79 15.49
N THR A 431 25.27 -53.45 14.35
CA THR A 431 24.62 -53.12 13.09
C THR A 431 23.19 -53.66 13.06
N THR A 432 22.21 -52.85 13.46
CA THR A 432 20.77 -53.05 13.13
C THR A 432 20.02 -51.73 12.84
N ASP A 433 20.71 -50.66 12.44
CA ASP A 433 20.10 -49.33 12.26
C ASP A 433 19.55 -49.04 10.86
N THR A 434 19.81 -49.90 9.86
CA THR A 434 19.38 -49.67 8.48
C THR A 434 17.88 -49.86 8.25
N GLU A 435 17.20 -50.73 9.02
CA GLU A 435 15.73 -50.91 8.93
C GLU A 435 14.94 -49.89 9.76
N GLN A 436 15.52 -49.34 10.84
CA GLN A 436 14.85 -48.32 11.65
C GLN A 436 14.94 -46.93 11.03
N MET A 437 16.04 -46.61 10.32
CA MET A 437 16.19 -45.34 9.60
C MET A 437 15.31 -45.25 8.35
N SER A 438 15.14 -46.34 7.59
CA SER A 438 14.27 -46.36 6.41
C SER A 438 12.79 -46.21 6.80
N ASN A 439 12.36 -46.88 7.88
CA ASN A 439 10.99 -46.77 8.38
C ASN A 439 10.67 -45.42 9.04
N LYS A 440 11.62 -44.77 9.73
CA LYS A 440 11.44 -43.40 10.24
C LYS A 440 11.35 -42.37 9.11
N LYS A 441 12.17 -42.51 8.07
CA LYS A 441 12.15 -41.61 6.90
C LYS A 441 10.83 -41.76 6.13
N ASN A 442 10.37 -42.99 5.92
CA ASN A 442 9.06 -43.28 5.32
C ASN A 442 7.88 -42.74 6.15
N ARG A 443 7.97 -42.69 7.49
CA ARG A 443 6.94 -42.05 8.33
C ARG A 443 6.96 -40.53 8.21
N MET A 444 8.14 -39.91 8.20
CA MET A 444 8.28 -38.45 8.04
C MET A 444 7.81 -37.94 6.69
N ASP A 445 7.92 -38.74 5.63
CA ASP A 445 7.46 -38.32 4.31
C ASP A 445 5.93 -38.28 4.19
N LYS A 446 5.23 -39.15 4.93
CA LYS A 446 3.76 -39.25 4.97
C LYS A 446 3.05 -38.19 5.82
N LEU A 447 3.78 -37.56 6.74
CA LEU A 447 3.27 -36.50 7.60
C LEU A 447 2.94 -35.23 6.80
N THR A 448 1.94 -34.48 7.24
CA THR A 448 1.61 -33.16 6.68
C THR A 448 2.75 -32.17 6.89
N ASP A 449 2.91 -31.18 6.03
CA ASP A 449 4.01 -30.21 6.10
C ASP A 449 4.09 -29.49 7.47
N ARG A 450 2.93 -29.10 8.07
CA ARG A 450 2.88 -28.60 9.45
C ARG A 450 3.40 -29.59 10.49
N ALA A 451 3.12 -30.88 10.32
CA ALA A 451 3.54 -31.91 11.26
C ALA A 451 5.04 -32.19 11.13
N LYS A 452 5.61 -32.08 9.91
CA LYS A 452 7.06 -32.10 9.70
C LYS A 452 7.73 -30.92 10.40
N LEU A 453 7.19 -29.71 10.25
CA LEU A 453 7.68 -28.53 10.97
C LEU A 453 7.55 -28.72 12.49
N GLY A 454 6.43 -29.26 12.96
CA GLY A 454 6.19 -29.60 14.37
C GLY A 454 7.24 -30.56 14.93
N SER A 455 7.65 -31.58 14.16
CA SER A 455 8.70 -32.51 14.57
C SER A 455 10.05 -31.81 14.81
N ILE A 456 10.40 -30.88 13.91
CA ILE A 456 11.64 -30.10 14.00
C ILE A 456 11.56 -29.17 15.21
N ILE A 457 10.43 -28.48 15.41
CA ILE A 457 10.21 -27.61 16.57
C ILE A 457 10.34 -28.38 17.87
N VAL A 458 9.71 -29.55 17.99
CA VAL A 458 9.83 -30.42 19.19
C VAL A 458 11.28 -30.84 19.42
N GLN A 459 12.04 -31.10 18.36
CA GLN A 459 13.46 -31.42 18.46
C GLN A 459 14.28 -30.21 18.93
N SER A 460 14.08 -29.03 18.36
CA SER A 460 14.74 -27.78 18.78
C SER A 460 14.44 -27.45 20.24
N MET A 461 13.19 -27.63 20.66
CA MET A 461 12.75 -27.41 22.04
C MET A 461 13.39 -28.40 23.01
N LYS A 462 13.56 -29.68 22.63
CA LYS A 462 14.28 -30.67 23.45
C LYS A 462 15.76 -30.33 23.61
N LEU A 463 16.36 -29.68 22.61
CA LEU A 463 17.74 -29.20 22.66
C LEU A 463 17.88 -27.88 23.44
N GLY A 464 16.76 -27.22 23.78
CA GLY A 464 16.74 -25.93 24.46
C GLY A 464 17.11 -24.74 23.56
N GLU A 465 17.07 -24.91 22.24
CA GLU A 465 17.34 -23.85 21.28
C GLU A 465 16.09 -22.98 21.04
N SER A 466 16.30 -21.68 20.80
CA SER A 466 15.23 -20.77 20.39
C SER A 466 14.77 -21.08 18.96
N LEU A 467 13.50 -20.81 18.65
CA LEU A 467 12.98 -20.96 17.30
C LEU A 467 13.77 -20.08 16.31
N SER A 468 14.24 -20.67 15.22
CA SER A 468 14.95 -19.91 14.18
C SER A 468 13.98 -19.07 13.34
N ASP A 469 14.43 -17.88 12.90
CA ASP A 469 13.63 -16.97 12.07
C ASP A 469 13.13 -17.63 10.79
N ARG A 470 13.95 -18.49 10.17
CA ARG A 470 13.56 -19.25 8.97
C ARG A 470 12.41 -20.20 9.25
N MET A 471 12.41 -20.87 10.40
CA MET A 471 11.33 -21.79 10.78
C MET A 471 10.02 -21.02 11.07
N ALA A 472 10.10 -19.86 11.73
CA ALA A 472 8.92 -19.02 11.97
C ALA A 472 8.27 -18.56 10.65
N VAL A 473 9.08 -18.13 9.68
CA VAL A 473 8.59 -17.75 8.34
C VAL A 473 8.01 -18.95 7.59
N GLN A 474 8.65 -20.12 7.65
CA GLN A 474 8.12 -21.34 7.04
C GLN A 474 6.75 -21.73 7.59
N LEU A 475 6.56 -21.58 8.91
CA LEU A 475 5.30 -21.87 9.57
C LEU A 475 4.18 -20.91 9.11
N ILE A 476 4.50 -19.63 8.95
CA ILE A 476 3.57 -18.64 8.36
C ILE A 476 3.25 -19.01 6.91
N ALA A 477 4.26 -19.27 6.08
CA ALA A 477 4.07 -19.61 4.68
C ALA A 477 3.23 -20.88 4.48
N GLU A 478 3.44 -21.88 5.33
CA GLU A 478 2.66 -23.13 5.35
C GLU A 478 1.20 -22.87 5.71
N ARG A 479 0.93 -22.05 6.74
CA ARG A 479 -0.43 -21.68 7.11
C ARG A 479 -1.14 -20.86 6.03
N LEU A 480 -0.43 -19.97 5.34
CA LEU A 480 -0.94 -19.14 4.26
C LEU A 480 -1.39 -19.96 3.05
N ARG A 481 -0.72 -21.08 2.74
CA ARG A 481 -1.13 -21.99 1.65
C ARG A 481 -2.45 -22.70 1.89
N ARG A 482 -2.89 -22.80 3.15
CA ARG A 482 -4.15 -23.47 3.55
C ARG A 482 -5.35 -22.54 3.57
N ILE A 483 -5.15 -21.23 3.46
CA ILE A 483 -6.24 -20.25 3.47
C ILE A 483 -6.95 -20.31 2.11
N PRO A 484 -8.30 -20.33 2.08
CA PRO A 484 -9.05 -20.40 0.83
C PRO A 484 -8.89 -19.12 -0.02
N ASP A 485 -9.08 -19.26 -1.34
CA ASP A 485 -9.03 -18.14 -2.28
C ASP A 485 -10.06 -17.05 -1.91
N GLY A 486 -9.61 -15.80 -1.90
CA GLY A 486 -10.41 -14.61 -1.61
C GLY A 486 -10.44 -14.19 -0.14
N GLU A 487 -10.02 -15.05 0.80
CA GLU A 487 -9.95 -14.67 2.22
C GLU A 487 -8.71 -13.81 2.50
N GLY A 488 -8.85 -12.87 3.43
CA GLY A 488 -7.74 -12.06 3.91
C GLY A 488 -7.02 -12.71 5.10
N TRP A 489 -5.82 -12.23 5.39
CA TRP A 489 -5.08 -12.62 6.58
C TRP A 489 -4.38 -11.43 7.24
N ILE A 490 -4.21 -11.54 8.57
CA ILE A 490 -3.52 -10.56 9.38
C ILE A 490 -2.46 -11.25 10.23
N ILE A 491 -1.21 -10.79 10.16
CA ILE A 491 -0.13 -11.27 11.04
C ILE A 491 -0.06 -10.40 12.31
N ASP A 492 -0.16 -11.04 13.48
CA ASP A 492 -0.05 -10.39 14.79
C ASP A 492 1.40 -10.41 15.29
N GLY A 493 2.00 -9.22 15.45
CA GLY A 493 3.25 -9.04 16.19
C GLY A 493 4.53 -9.54 15.50
N PHE A 494 4.44 -9.96 14.23
CA PHE A 494 5.58 -10.37 13.42
C PHE A 494 5.56 -9.64 12.06
N PRO A 495 6.70 -9.23 11.50
CA PRO A 495 8.09 -9.42 11.94
C PRO A 495 8.56 -8.43 13.02
N THR A 496 9.51 -8.89 13.86
CA THR A 496 10.12 -8.09 14.95
C THR A 496 11.52 -7.57 14.62
N THR A 497 12.20 -8.21 13.67
CA THR A 497 13.57 -7.89 13.26
C THR A 497 13.63 -7.66 11.74
N TYR A 498 14.55 -6.83 11.28
CA TYR A 498 14.72 -6.56 9.84
C TYR A 498 15.10 -7.81 9.04
N GLU A 499 15.86 -8.74 9.62
CA GLU A 499 16.18 -10.03 8.98
C GLU A 499 14.92 -10.88 8.73
N GLN A 500 13.98 -10.87 9.68
CA GLN A 500 12.68 -11.52 9.54
C GLN A 500 11.84 -10.88 8.43
N VAL A 501 11.90 -9.55 8.26
CA VAL A 501 11.25 -8.87 7.12
C VAL A 501 11.80 -9.40 5.80
N LYS A 502 13.13 -9.48 5.66
CA LYS A 502 13.77 -10.00 4.44
C LYS A 502 13.37 -11.44 4.16
N LEU A 503 13.38 -12.29 5.18
CA LEU A 503 13.01 -13.70 5.05
C LEU A 503 11.53 -13.85 4.72
N LEU A 504 10.65 -13.05 5.33
CA LEU A 504 9.21 -13.07 5.07
C LEU A 504 8.92 -12.62 3.63
N GLU A 505 9.49 -11.50 3.20
CA GLU A 505 9.33 -11.01 1.82
C GLU A 505 9.90 -12.02 0.82
N ASN A 506 11.08 -12.58 1.05
CA ASN A 506 11.62 -13.63 0.19
C ASN A 506 10.68 -14.85 0.13
N ALA A 507 10.18 -15.32 1.27
CA ALA A 507 9.28 -16.48 1.31
C ALA A 507 7.92 -16.22 0.67
N LEU A 508 7.44 -14.98 0.64
CA LEU A 508 6.15 -14.63 0.05
C LEU A 508 6.28 -14.22 -1.43
N SER A 509 7.21 -13.32 -1.75
CA SER A 509 7.33 -12.68 -3.08
C SER A 509 8.47 -13.21 -3.92
N GLY A 510 9.37 -14.01 -3.34
CA GLY A 510 10.63 -14.40 -3.99
C GLY A 510 11.63 -13.25 -4.10
N TYR A 511 11.39 -12.13 -3.41
CA TYR A 511 12.28 -10.99 -3.43
C TYR A 511 13.54 -11.26 -2.60
N GLU A 512 14.67 -11.25 -3.29
CA GLU A 512 15.98 -11.21 -2.70
C GLU A 512 16.54 -9.80 -2.88
N GLU A 513 16.89 -9.14 -1.78
CA GLU A 513 17.54 -7.84 -1.84
C GLU A 513 18.92 -8.04 -2.47
N GLU A 514 19.04 -7.71 -3.77
CA GLU A 514 20.30 -7.74 -4.50
C GLU A 514 21.24 -6.73 -3.84
N LEU A 515 22.17 -7.23 -3.02
CA LEU A 515 23.28 -6.43 -2.54
C LEU A 515 24.00 -5.82 -3.76
N PRO A 516 24.49 -4.58 -3.67
CA PRO A 516 25.26 -3.98 -4.75
C PRO A 516 26.34 -4.98 -5.16
N GLN A 517 26.25 -5.51 -6.37
CA GLN A 517 27.34 -6.32 -6.91
C GLN A 517 28.54 -5.37 -6.98
N ASP A 518 29.60 -5.69 -6.23
CA ASP A 518 30.87 -5.00 -6.33
C ASP A 518 31.38 -5.19 -7.76
N PHE A 519 31.00 -4.29 -8.66
CA PHE A 519 31.55 -4.28 -10.01
C PHE A 519 33.04 -4.01 -9.87
N ASP A 520 33.87 -4.92 -10.38
CA ASP A 520 35.32 -4.75 -10.41
C ASP A 520 35.65 -3.35 -10.97
N PRO A 521 36.28 -2.45 -10.18
CA PRO A 521 36.49 -1.05 -10.57
C PRO A 521 37.45 -0.89 -11.76
N LEU A 522 38.02 -2.00 -12.28
CA LEU A 522 38.83 -2.04 -13.50
C LEU A 522 38.02 -2.27 -14.79
N LEU A 523 36.74 -2.62 -14.70
CA LEU A 523 35.91 -2.91 -15.88
C LEU A 523 35.10 -1.68 -16.29
N ALA A 524 35.24 -1.25 -17.55
CA ALA A 524 34.47 -0.13 -18.09
C ALA A 524 32.95 -0.42 -17.99
N PRO A 525 32.13 0.57 -17.57
CA PRO A 525 30.69 0.41 -17.45
C PRO A 525 30.05 -0.09 -18.75
N ASN A 526 29.10 -1.01 -18.64
CA ASN A 526 28.41 -1.57 -19.80
C ASN A 526 27.75 -0.43 -20.63
N PRO A 527 28.06 -0.27 -21.93
CA PRO A 527 27.47 0.76 -22.79
C PRO A 527 25.96 0.60 -23.01
N ARG A 528 25.39 -0.57 -22.69
CA ARG A 528 23.94 -0.80 -22.59
C ARG A 528 23.65 -1.55 -21.29
N PRO A 529 23.51 -0.84 -20.15
CA PRO A 529 23.08 -1.52 -18.94
C PRO A 529 21.73 -2.20 -19.19
N PRO A 530 21.48 -3.37 -18.57
CA PRO A 530 20.13 -3.93 -18.59
C PRO A 530 19.14 -2.86 -18.11
N PRO A 531 17.90 -2.86 -18.63
CA PRO A 531 16.88 -1.96 -18.12
C PRO A 531 16.81 -2.11 -16.59
N PRO A 532 16.66 -1.00 -15.84
CA PRO A 532 16.59 -1.06 -14.39
C PRO A 532 15.52 -2.08 -13.99
N PRO A 533 15.78 -2.92 -12.97
CA PRO A 533 14.80 -3.90 -12.52
C PRO A 533 13.48 -3.18 -12.19
N GLU A 534 12.36 -3.83 -12.52
CA GLU A 534 11.04 -3.30 -12.16
C GLU A 534 11.01 -3.00 -10.65
N PRO A 535 10.38 -1.89 -10.23
CA PRO A 535 10.33 -1.53 -8.82
C PRO A 535 9.66 -2.65 -8.03
N TYR A 536 10.34 -3.11 -6.99
CA TYR A 536 9.83 -4.16 -6.12
C TYR A 536 8.46 -3.75 -5.54
N LYS A 537 7.48 -4.65 -5.65
CA LYS A 537 6.17 -4.51 -5.02
C LYS A 537 6.07 -5.55 -3.90
N SER A 538 5.96 -5.08 -2.66
CA SER A 538 5.70 -5.96 -1.53
C SER A 538 4.35 -6.65 -1.68
N ILE A 539 4.24 -7.87 -1.17
CA ILE A 539 2.97 -8.60 -1.08
C ILE A 539 2.06 -7.99 -0.02
N ILE A 540 2.64 -7.33 0.98
CA ILE A 540 1.92 -6.73 2.10
C ILE A 540 1.28 -5.43 1.63
N ASP A 541 -0.03 -5.32 1.76
CA ASP A 541 -0.75 -4.12 1.31
C ASP A 541 -0.72 -3.02 2.41
N LEU A 542 -0.95 -3.42 3.68
CA LEU A 542 -1.06 -2.51 4.81
C LEU A 542 -0.27 -2.98 6.03
N VAL A 543 0.49 -2.07 6.63
CA VAL A 543 1.16 -2.26 7.92
C VAL A 543 0.58 -1.28 8.94
N VAL A 544 0.01 -1.79 10.03
CA VAL A 544 -0.58 -0.98 11.10
C VAL A 544 0.34 -1.03 12.32
N LEU A 545 0.84 0.13 12.75
CA LEU A 545 1.61 0.28 13.98
C LEU A 545 0.73 0.76 15.12
N PHE A 546 0.69 0.02 16.22
CA PHE A 546 0.15 0.47 17.50
C PHE A 546 1.23 1.21 18.29
N HIS A 547 1.17 2.54 18.27
CA HIS A 547 2.05 3.41 19.01
C HIS A 547 1.50 3.68 20.42
N VAL A 548 2.16 3.08 21.42
CA VAL A 548 1.83 3.22 22.85
C VAL A 548 3.07 3.68 23.62
N THR A 549 2.88 4.56 24.59
CA THR A 549 3.95 5.03 25.47
C THR A 549 4.40 3.93 26.44
N ASN A 550 5.69 3.95 26.81
CA ASN A 550 6.29 2.90 27.66
C ASN A 550 5.61 2.83 29.04
N ASP A 551 5.20 3.97 29.60
CA ASP A 551 4.55 4.04 30.91
C ASP A 551 3.18 3.36 30.93
N ILE A 552 2.43 3.41 29.83
CA ILE A 552 1.14 2.73 29.70
C ILE A 552 1.39 1.21 29.60
N ILE A 553 2.38 0.79 28.82
CA ILE A 553 2.73 -0.63 28.66
C ILE A 553 3.16 -1.26 29.99
N ILE A 554 4.02 -0.57 30.75
CA ILE A 554 4.48 -1.06 32.05
C ILE A 554 3.31 -1.17 33.03
N ARG A 555 2.40 -0.17 33.05
CA ARG A 555 1.17 -0.22 33.86
C ARG A 555 0.24 -1.36 33.44
N ARG A 556 0.07 -1.58 32.13
CA ARG A 556 -0.74 -2.68 31.57
C ARG A 556 -0.19 -4.05 31.95
N ALA A 557 1.13 -4.21 31.92
CA ALA A 557 1.78 -5.46 32.29
C ALA A 557 1.70 -5.72 33.81
N ALA A 558 1.95 -4.70 34.64
CA ALA A 558 1.89 -4.81 36.10
C ALA A 558 0.47 -5.05 36.63
N GLY A 559 -0.56 -4.55 35.96
CA GLY A 559 -1.96 -4.67 36.36
C GLY A 559 -2.63 -6.01 36.04
N ARG A 560 -1.93 -6.97 35.39
CA ARG A 560 -2.49 -8.28 35.02
C ARG A 560 -2.64 -9.19 36.22
N SER A 561 -3.80 -9.83 36.29
CA SER A 561 -4.12 -10.88 37.26
C SER A 561 -4.79 -12.06 36.58
N PHE A 562 -4.59 -13.26 37.12
CA PHE A 562 -5.06 -14.51 36.54
C PHE A 562 -5.79 -15.34 37.58
N ALA A 563 -6.91 -15.94 37.16
CA ALA A 563 -7.70 -16.90 37.92
C ALA A 563 -7.40 -18.33 37.43
N PRO A 564 -6.65 -19.17 38.19
CA PRO A 564 -6.22 -20.50 37.75
C PRO A 564 -7.30 -21.55 37.45
N LEU A 565 -8.43 -21.54 38.14
CA LEU A 565 -9.53 -22.50 37.99
C LEU A 565 -10.48 -22.07 36.88
N ALA A 566 -10.78 -20.77 36.77
CA ALA A 566 -11.60 -20.21 35.70
C ALA A 566 -10.83 -20.00 34.38
N ASN A 567 -9.50 -20.13 34.39
CA ASN A 567 -8.59 -19.81 33.27
C ASN A 567 -8.93 -18.45 32.63
N ARG A 568 -9.22 -17.45 33.46
CA ARG A 568 -9.63 -16.11 33.01
C ARG A 568 -8.62 -15.06 33.44
N GLU A 569 -8.27 -14.20 32.49
CA GLU A 569 -7.40 -13.07 32.72
C GLU A 569 -8.21 -11.81 33.11
N PHE A 570 -7.69 -11.08 34.08
CA PHE A 570 -8.24 -9.83 34.58
C PHE A 570 -7.16 -8.76 34.59
N HIS A 571 -7.58 -7.51 34.61
CA HIS A 571 -6.69 -6.37 34.70
C HIS A 571 -7.25 -5.36 35.69
N GLU A 572 -6.41 -4.85 36.61
CA GLU A 572 -6.82 -3.93 37.69
C GLU A 572 -7.69 -2.74 37.21
N GLN A 573 -7.30 -2.10 36.10
CA GLN A 573 -8.01 -0.93 35.55
C GLN A 573 -9.00 -1.26 34.41
N TYR A 574 -8.58 -2.03 33.39
CA TYR A 574 -9.37 -2.20 32.16
C TYR A 574 -10.37 -3.36 32.20
N ASN A 575 -10.16 -4.37 33.06
CA ASN A 575 -11.07 -5.50 33.22
C ASN A 575 -10.99 -6.00 34.67
N PRO A 576 -11.48 -5.20 35.65
CA PRO A 576 -11.28 -5.48 37.06
C PRO A 576 -11.98 -6.80 37.44
N PRO A 577 -11.35 -7.61 38.30
CA PRO A 577 -11.96 -8.84 38.78
C PRO A 577 -13.24 -8.53 39.57
N PRO A 578 -14.24 -9.43 39.56
CA PRO A 578 -15.47 -9.25 40.32
C PRO A 578 -15.20 -8.98 41.81
N ILE A 579 -16.07 -8.18 42.45
CA ILE A 579 -15.91 -7.77 43.85
C ILE A 579 -15.90 -9.02 44.76
N GLY A 580 -14.77 -9.26 45.43
CA GLY A 580 -14.54 -10.43 46.29
C GLY A 580 -13.52 -11.42 45.75
N ALA A 581 -13.30 -11.45 44.43
CA ALA A 581 -12.32 -12.32 43.78
C ALA A 581 -10.85 -11.99 44.12
N ALA A 582 -10.55 -10.76 44.55
CA ALA A 582 -9.20 -10.40 45.02
C ALA A 582 -8.79 -11.13 46.32
N THR A 583 -9.77 -11.53 47.16
CA THR A 583 -9.55 -12.18 48.46
C THR A 583 -10.18 -13.57 48.57
N GLY A 584 -10.86 -14.05 47.53
CA GLY A 584 -11.63 -15.29 47.56
C GLY A 584 -12.91 -15.21 48.44
N PHE A 585 -13.37 -14.01 48.74
CA PHE A 585 -14.52 -13.79 49.62
C PHE A 585 -15.83 -13.99 48.84
N ASN A 586 -16.89 -14.50 49.49
CA ASN A 586 -18.18 -14.89 48.89
C ASN A 586 -18.13 -16.06 47.88
N GLY A 587 -17.15 -16.97 47.99
CA GLY A 587 -17.09 -18.16 47.14
C GLY A 587 -16.66 -17.89 45.69
N GLN A 588 -16.15 -16.69 45.42
CA GLN A 588 -15.45 -16.37 44.18
C GLN A 588 -14.00 -16.85 44.25
N GLU A 589 -13.46 -17.20 43.10
CA GLU A 589 -12.08 -17.65 42.98
C GLU A 589 -11.08 -16.51 43.28
N GLN A 590 -9.99 -16.86 43.98
CA GLN A 590 -8.90 -15.92 44.23
C GLN A 590 -8.07 -15.64 42.97
N VAL A 591 -7.93 -14.38 42.60
CA VAL A 591 -7.03 -13.95 41.51
C VAL A 591 -5.60 -13.70 42.02
N PHE A 592 -4.61 -14.04 41.22
CA PHE A 592 -3.20 -13.83 41.53
C PHE A 592 -2.52 -12.95 40.48
N PRO A 593 -1.51 -12.14 40.84
CA PRO A 593 -0.65 -11.49 39.85
C PRO A 593 -0.02 -12.53 38.94
N THR A 594 -0.13 -12.33 37.64
CA THR A 594 0.32 -13.31 36.64
C THR A 594 1.86 -13.37 36.60
N LYS A 595 2.44 -14.53 36.92
CA LYS A 595 3.89 -14.77 36.96
C LYS A 595 4.42 -15.47 35.70
N ASP A 596 4.02 -14.99 34.54
CA ASP A 596 4.52 -15.52 33.27
C ASP A 596 5.87 -14.88 32.94
N ALA A 597 6.75 -15.61 32.23
CA ALA A 597 7.97 -15.03 31.66
C ALA A 597 7.64 -13.80 30.78
N ALA A 598 6.49 -13.82 30.12
CA ALA A 598 5.99 -12.69 29.35
C ALA A 598 5.64 -11.44 30.19
N ASN A 599 5.43 -11.56 31.50
CA ASN A 599 5.11 -10.45 32.42
C ASN A 599 6.29 -10.01 33.29
N ASP A 600 7.46 -10.63 33.18
CA ASP A 600 8.63 -10.20 33.93
C ASP A 600 9.03 -8.78 33.50
N MET A 601 9.15 -7.87 34.49
CA MET A 601 9.38 -6.44 34.25
C MET A 601 10.73 -6.18 33.60
N GLU A 602 11.77 -6.90 34.01
CA GLU A 602 13.11 -6.76 33.45
C GLU A 602 13.11 -7.21 31.99
N GLN A 603 12.51 -8.36 31.69
CA GLN A 603 12.37 -8.87 30.32
C GLN A 603 11.46 -8.00 29.46
N LEU A 604 10.44 -7.36 30.04
CA LEU A 604 9.59 -6.40 29.33
C LEU A 604 10.38 -5.17 28.88
N GLN A 605 11.21 -4.59 29.73
CA GLN A 605 12.05 -3.45 29.36
C GLN A 605 13.00 -3.80 28.21
N HIS A 606 13.65 -4.98 28.27
CA HIS A 606 14.50 -5.46 27.19
C HIS A 606 13.75 -5.61 25.86
N ARG A 607 12.54 -6.19 25.87
CA ARG A 607 11.70 -6.33 24.66
C ARG A 607 11.25 -4.99 24.10
N ILE A 608 10.89 -4.03 24.97
CA ILE A 608 10.54 -2.67 24.54
C ILE A 608 11.74 -2.00 23.86
N SER A 609 12.93 -2.10 24.45
CA SER A 609 14.16 -1.55 23.86
C SER A 609 14.46 -2.20 22.51
N GLN A 610 14.41 -3.54 22.44
CA GLN A 610 14.66 -4.27 21.20
C GLN A 610 13.71 -3.86 20.08
N PHE A 611 12.41 -3.69 20.39
CA PHE A 611 11.44 -3.20 19.43
C PHE A 611 11.74 -1.76 18.99
N GLN A 612 12.12 -0.88 19.91
CA GLN A 612 12.49 0.51 19.59
C GLN A 612 13.73 0.60 18.71
N ASP A 613 14.68 -0.31 18.87
CA ASP A 613 15.91 -0.37 18.08
C ASP A 613 15.67 -0.96 16.67
N SER A 614 14.79 -1.97 16.55
CA SER A 614 14.52 -2.65 15.28
C SER A 614 13.47 -1.93 14.42
N TYR A 615 12.43 -1.36 15.03
CA TYR A 615 11.28 -0.78 14.34
C TYR A 615 11.64 0.27 13.28
N PRO A 616 12.56 1.24 13.50
CA PRO A 616 12.87 2.24 12.49
C PRO A 616 13.39 1.66 11.16
N ARG A 617 14.07 0.50 11.22
CA ARG A 617 14.54 -0.21 10.01
C ARG A 617 13.39 -0.89 9.28
N ILE A 618 12.44 -1.45 10.04
CA ILE A 618 11.24 -2.11 9.51
C ILE A 618 10.31 -1.06 8.87
N GLU A 619 10.08 0.06 9.56
CA GLU A 619 9.31 1.19 9.05
C GLU A 619 9.92 1.76 7.78
N LYS A 620 11.25 1.97 7.75
CA LYS A 620 11.93 2.45 6.55
C LYS A 620 11.79 1.50 5.36
N PHE A 621 11.77 0.18 5.61
CA PHE A 621 11.55 -0.80 4.56
C PHE A 621 10.10 -0.76 4.05
N TYR A 622 9.11 -0.93 4.93
CA TYR A 622 7.71 -0.95 4.50
C TYR A 622 7.23 0.41 3.98
N SER A 623 7.74 1.54 4.47
CA SER A 623 7.39 2.86 3.94
C SER A 623 7.80 3.05 2.46
N GLN A 624 8.72 2.25 1.94
CA GLN A 624 9.10 2.28 0.52
C GLN A 624 8.16 1.44 -0.36
N TYR A 625 7.55 0.39 0.18
CA TYR A 625 6.88 -0.66 -0.60
C TYR A 625 5.39 -0.89 -0.25
N SER A 626 4.93 -0.43 0.92
CA SER A 626 3.59 -0.68 1.48
C SER A 626 3.06 0.56 2.21
N LYS A 627 1.74 0.63 2.48
CA LYS A 627 1.16 1.71 3.28
C LYS A 627 1.40 1.43 4.76
N VAL A 628 2.01 2.37 5.48
CA VAL A 628 2.19 2.30 6.94
C VAL A 628 1.22 3.26 7.62
N VAL A 629 0.38 2.76 8.53
CA VAL A 629 -0.58 3.56 9.31
C VAL A 629 -0.24 3.46 10.78
N VAL A 630 -0.12 4.61 11.45
CA VAL A 630 0.16 4.67 12.89
C VAL A 630 -1.12 4.97 13.67
N VAL A 631 -1.50 4.03 14.51
CA VAL A 631 -2.59 4.13 15.50
C VAL A 631 -1.96 4.60 16.80
N ASP A 632 -2.26 5.81 17.25
CA ASP A 632 -1.57 6.48 18.35
C ASP A 632 -2.52 6.71 19.52
N GLU A 633 -2.27 5.99 20.63
CA GLU A 633 -3.14 6.02 21.80
C GLU A 633 -3.09 7.35 22.57
N THR A 634 -2.13 8.23 22.25
CA THR A 634 -1.92 9.49 22.97
C THR A 634 -2.80 10.65 22.49
N LYS A 635 -3.49 10.50 21.35
CA LYS A 635 -4.33 11.55 20.77
C LYS A 635 -5.71 11.66 21.42
N SER A 636 -6.13 10.61 22.12
CA SER A 636 -7.30 10.63 22.99
C SER A 636 -6.87 10.97 24.42
N ASP A 637 -7.31 12.12 24.94
CA ASP A 637 -7.06 12.52 26.35
C ASP A 637 -7.71 11.57 27.37
N THR A 638 -8.51 10.61 26.91
CA THR A 638 -9.11 9.52 27.69
C THR A 638 -8.34 8.24 27.39
N SER A 639 -7.96 7.47 28.41
CA SER A 639 -7.39 6.14 28.21
C SER A 639 -8.26 5.36 27.24
N LEU A 640 -7.71 4.96 26.09
CA LEU A 640 -8.49 4.24 25.09
C LEU A 640 -9.09 2.98 25.69
N ASP A 641 -10.41 2.91 25.72
CA ASP A 641 -11.14 1.68 25.98
C ASP A 641 -10.92 0.71 24.80
N GLU A 642 -11.09 -0.58 25.06
CA GLU A 642 -10.95 -1.65 24.05
C GLU A 642 -11.75 -1.36 22.76
N GLU A 643 -12.92 -0.72 22.90
CA GLU A 643 -13.79 -0.33 21.79
C GLU A 643 -13.15 0.73 20.88
N GLN A 644 -12.42 1.70 21.45
CA GLN A 644 -11.83 2.78 20.68
C GLN A 644 -10.64 2.29 19.84
N LEU A 645 -9.80 1.42 20.42
CA LEU A 645 -8.72 0.75 19.70
C LEU A 645 -9.26 -0.10 18.55
N TYR A 646 -10.35 -0.82 18.78
CA TYR A 646 -11.03 -1.59 17.75
C TYR A 646 -11.55 -0.70 16.61
N HIS A 647 -12.17 0.43 16.93
CA HIS A 647 -12.68 1.36 15.92
C HIS A 647 -11.56 2.04 15.11
N GLU A 648 -10.43 2.38 15.74
CA GLU A 648 -9.29 2.94 15.01
C GLU A 648 -8.64 1.93 14.07
N LEU A 649 -8.48 0.68 14.52
CA LEU A 649 -8.01 -0.43 13.66
C LEU A 649 -8.97 -0.66 12.49
N SER A 650 -10.27 -0.78 12.77
CA SER A 650 -11.29 -1.02 11.75
C SER A 650 -11.31 0.11 10.72
N ARG A 651 -11.26 1.37 11.17
CA ARG A 651 -11.16 2.53 10.27
C ARG A 651 -9.89 2.49 9.41
N ALA A 652 -8.75 2.13 9.99
CA ALA A 652 -7.49 2.05 9.23
C ALA A 652 -7.56 0.99 8.11
N ILE A 653 -8.22 -0.14 8.37
CA ILE A 653 -8.40 -1.20 7.39
C ILE A 653 -9.45 -0.81 6.34
N GLU A 654 -10.61 -0.32 6.75
CA GLU A 654 -11.69 0.11 5.85
C GLU A 654 -11.21 1.19 4.87
N THR A 655 -10.52 2.22 5.37
CA THR A 655 -9.97 3.28 4.50
C THR A 655 -8.98 2.74 3.47
N HIS A 656 -8.18 1.74 3.82
CA HIS A 656 -7.27 1.09 2.88
C HIS A 656 -8.04 0.25 1.84
N VAL A 657 -9.05 -0.51 2.27
CA VAL A 657 -9.91 -1.28 1.37
C VAL A 657 -10.59 -0.37 0.34
N ASP A 658 -11.17 0.76 0.80
CA ASP A 658 -11.84 1.73 -0.08
C ASP A 658 -10.88 2.35 -1.11
N GLU A 659 -9.67 2.70 -0.68
CA GLU A 659 -8.62 3.22 -1.56
C GLU A 659 -8.19 2.20 -2.62
N GLU A 660 -7.96 0.95 -2.25
CA GLU A 660 -7.59 -0.11 -3.20
C GLU A 660 -8.72 -0.41 -4.18
N GLN A 661 -9.97 -0.48 -3.71
CA GLN A 661 -11.14 -0.63 -4.58
C GLN A 661 -11.32 0.56 -5.52
N ALA A 662 -10.99 1.79 -5.10
CA ALA A 662 -11.00 2.96 -5.97
C ALA A 662 -9.91 2.88 -7.08
N LYS A 663 -8.70 2.42 -6.73
CA LYS A 663 -7.62 2.21 -7.71
C LYS A 663 -7.97 1.14 -8.74
N ILE A 664 -8.56 0.02 -8.30
CA ILE A 664 -9.00 -1.06 -9.20
C ILE A 664 -10.05 -0.52 -10.18
N ARG A 665 -11.06 0.21 -9.70
CA ARG A 665 -12.08 0.84 -10.56
C ARG A 665 -11.47 1.80 -11.58
N GLN A 666 -10.54 2.65 -11.16
CA GLN A 666 -9.84 3.57 -12.08
C GLN A 666 -9.03 2.82 -13.14
N ALA A 667 -8.30 1.77 -12.74
CA ALA A 667 -7.53 0.96 -13.68
C ALA A 667 -8.41 0.19 -14.68
N GLU A 668 -9.56 -0.32 -14.25
CA GLU A 668 -10.54 -0.94 -15.15
C GLU A 668 -11.12 0.07 -16.15
N GLU A 669 -11.47 1.28 -15.70
CA GLU A 669 -11.91 2.36 -16.58
C GLU A 669 -10.84 2.77 -17.60
N GLU A 670 -9.59 2.88 -17.19
CA GLU A 670 -8.46 3.17 -18.09
C GLU A 670 -8.22 2.05 -19.10
N ARG A 671 -8.30 0.78 -18.67
CA ARG A 671 -8.20 -0.37 -19.58
C ARG A 671 -9.32 -0.37 -20.61
N GLN A 672 -10.57 -0.12 -20.19
CA GLN A 672 -11.70 -0.02 -21.10
C GLN A 672 -11.52 1.13 -22.11
N ARG A 673 -11.02 2.29 -21.65
CA ARG A 673 -10.68 3.41 -22.54
C ARG A 673 -9.58 3.03 -23.53
N ALA A 674 -8.49 2.43 -23.07
CA ALA A 674 -7.38 2.01 -23.92
C ALA A 674 -7.80 0.92 -24.94
N GLU A 675 -8.66 -0.02 -24.55
CA GLU A 675 -9.22 -1.03 -25.44
C GLU A 675 -10.13 -0.38 -26.49
N SER A 676 -10.98 0.57 -26.09
CA SER A 676 -11.80 1.33 -27.04
C SER A 676 -10.97 2.15 -28.03
N GLU A 677 -9.85 2.74 -27.58
CA GLU A 677 -8.93 3.48 -28.43
C GLU A 677 -8.14 2.57 -29.37
N ARG A 678 -7.72 1.38 -28.90
CA ARG A 678 -7.07 0.37 -29.75
C ARG A 678 -8.01 -0.14 -30.85
N LEU A 679 -9.25 -0.47 -30.50
CA LEU A 679 -10.25 -0.89 -31.46
C LEU A 679 -10.56 0.23 -32.48
N ALA A 680 -10.60 1.48 -32.04
CA ALA A 680 -10.76 2.62 -32.94
C ALA A 680 -9.58 2.77 -33.92
N LYS A 681 -8.33 2.63 -33.45
CA LYS A 681 -7.13 2.66 -34.31
C LYS A 681 -7.08 1.49 -35.29
N GLU A 682 -7.45 0.30 -34.85
CA GLU A 682 -7.51 -0.89 -35.71
C GLU A 682 -8.58 -0.73 -36.80
N GLN A 683 -9.75 -0.15 -36.45
CA GLN A 683 -10.78 0.21 -37.43
C GLN A 683 -10.29 1.27 -38.42
N GLU A 684 -9.58 2.30 -37.95
CA GLU A 684 -8.99 3.34 -38.81
C GLU A 684 -7.92 2.76 -39.76
N GLU A 685 -7.07 1.84 -39.30
CA GLU A 685 -6.06 1.17 -40.13
C GLU A 685 -6.69 0.25 -41.19
N LEU A 686 -7.76 -0.47 -40.84
CA LEU A 686 -8.54 -1.28 -41.78
C LEU A 686 -9.21 -0.41 -42.84
N GLU A 687 -9.78 0.72 -42.45
CA GLU A 687 -10.35 1.69 -43.39
C GLU A 687 -9.27 2.31 -44.29
N ALA A 688 -8.09 2.62 -43.76
CA ALA A 688 -6.97 3.13 -44.55
C ALA A 688 -6.47 2.11 -45.58
N LYS A 689 -6.36 0.83 -45.20
CA LYS A 689 -6.03 -0.27 -46.13
C LYS A 689 -7.07 -0.41 -47.22
N ARG A 690 -8.36 -0.37 -46.85
CA ARG A 690 -9.45 -0.48 -47.82
C ARG A 690 -9.48 0.71 -48.79
N ARG A 691 -9.23 1.93 -48.30
CA ARG A 691 -9.08 3.13 -49.16
C ARG A 691 -7.89 3.02 -50.10
N ALA A 692 -6.77 2.48 -49.65
CA ALA A 692 -5.60 2.23 -50.50
C ALA A 692 -5.87 1.17 -51.58
N GLU A 693 -6.61 0.11 -51.25
CA GLU A 693 -7.06 -0.90 -52.22
C GLU A 693 -8.04 -0.31 -53.25
N GLU A 694 -9.00 0.51 -52.82
CA GLU A 694 -9.93 1.22 -53.70
C GLU A 694 -9.20 2.20 -54.63
N GLU A 695 -8.19 2.94 -54.14
CA GLU A 695 -7.35 3.81 -54.97
C GLU A 695 -6.49 3.02 -55.98
N ALA A 696 -5.93 1.88 -55.56
CA ALA A 696 -5.19 1.00 -56.46
C ALA A 696 -6.08 0.40 -57.56
N ALA A 697 -7.31 0.00 -57.22
CA ALA A 697 -8.29 -0.51 -58.18
C ALA A 697 -8.71 0.58 -59.19
N ARG A 698 -8.95 1.81 -58.74
CA ARG A 698 -9.23 2.94 -59.64
C ARG A 698 -8.05 3.29 -60.54
N ALA A 699 -6.82 3.19 -60.03
CA ALA A 699 -5.62 3.39 -60.82
C ALA A 699 -5.47 2.31 -61.92
N GLN A 700 -5.79 1.05 -61.61
CA GLN A 700 -5.85 -0.03 -62.60
C GLN A 700 -6.94 0.22 -63.64
N GLU A 701 -8.16 0.57 -63.23
CA GLU A 701 -9.27 0.84 -64.16
C GLU A 701 -8.98 2.04 -65.07
N ALA A 702 -8.32 3.09 -64.55
CA ALA A 702 -7.86 4.22 -65.35
C ALA A 702 -6.75 3.84 -66.34
N ALA A 703 -5.83 2.94 -65.96
CA ALA A 703 -4.79 2.42 -66.85
C ALA A 703 -5.39 1.55 -67.98
N GLU A 704 -6.39 0.71 -67.65
CA GLU A 704 -7.11 -0.08 -68.64
C GLU A 704 -7.95 0.80 -69.58
N ALA A 705 -8.63 1.82 -69.06
CA ALA A 705 -9.37 2.78 -69.87
C ALA A 705 -8.46 3.59 -70.80
N ALA A 706 -7.26 3.98 -70.32
CA ALA A 706 -6.25 4.64 -71.15
C ALA A 706 -5.74 3.71 -72.26
N ALA A 707 -5.47 2.44 -71.95
CA ALA A 707 -5.07 1.45 -72.94
C ALA A 707 -6.20 1.17 -73.97
N ALA A 708 -7.46 1.13 -73.54
CA ALA A 708 -8.62 0.98 -74.40
C ALA A 708 -8.83 2.20 -75.32
N ALA A 709 -8.64 3.42 -74.79
CA ALA A 709 -8.69 4.65 -75.59
C ALA A 709 -7.56 4.70 -76.63
N GLU A 710 -6.35 4.23 -76.29
CA GLU A 710 -5.25 4.12 -77.23
C GLU A 710 -5.54 3.10 -78.35
N ARG A 711 -6.15 1.96 -78.01
CA ARG A 711 -6.62 0.96 -78.99
C ARG A 711 -7.70 1.53 -79.91
N ALA A 712 -8.71 2.19 -79.36
CA ALA A 712 -9.78 2.82 -80.13
C ALA A 712 -9.26 3.94 -81.06
N ALA A 713 -8.25 4.71 -80.61
CA ALA A 713 -7.60 5.71 -81.45
C ALA A 713 -6.83 5.07 -82.63
N LYS A 714 -6.16 3.92 -82.40
CA LYS A 714 -5.51 3.15 -83.48
C LYS A 714 -6.53 2.58 -84.46
N GLU A 715 -7.64 2.00 -83.99
CA GLU A 715 -8.72 1.49 -84.85
C GLU A 715 -9.43 2.60 -85.64
N ALA A 716 -9.67 3.77 -85.04
CA ALA A 716 -10.25 4.91 -85.73
C ALA A 716 -9.32 5.45 -86.83
N ALA A 717 -8.01 5.46 -86.59
CA ALA A 717 -7.02 5.83 -87.60
C ALA A 717 -6.99 4.82 -88.78
N GLU A 718 -7.14 3.52 -88.49
CA GLU A 718 -7.26 2.48 -89.53
C GLU A 718 -8.59 2.57 -90.29
N ALA A 719 -9.70 2.88 -89.62
CA ALA A 719 -11.01 3.06 -90.24
C ALA A 719 -11.07 4.31 -91.13
N GLU A 720 -10.43 5.42 -90.73
CA GLU A 720 -10.33 6.62 -91.57
C GLU A 720 -9.43 6.37 -92.81
N ALA A 721 -8.40 5.54 -92.67
CA ALA A 721 -7.59 5.07 -93.79
C ALA A 721 -8.39 4.16 -94.76
N ALA A 722 -9.37 3.40 -94.25
CA ALA A 722 -10.27 2.57 -95.06
C ALA A 722 -11.40 3.38 -95.75
N ALA A 723 -11.96 4.40 -95.08
CA ALA A 723 -13.03 5.25 -95.62
C ALA A 723 -12.59 6.09 -96.83
N LYS A 724 -11.30 6.42 -96.95
CA LYS A 724 -10.73 7.07 -98.14
C LYS A 724 -10.61 6.15 -99.37
N LYS A 725 -11.00 4.87 -99.28
CA LYS A 725 -10.98 3.90 -100.40
C LYS A 725 -12.35 3.47 -100.96
N GLY A 726 -13.49 3.92 -100.44
CA GLY A 726 -14.83 3.50 -100.89
C GLY A 726 -15.69 4.60 -101.52
N GLY A 727 -15.82 4.61 -102.85
CA GLY A 727 -16.71 5.52 -103.59
C GLY A 727 -17.83 4.80 -104.38
N LYS A 728 -18.90 5.56 -104.69
CA LYS A 728 -19.99 5.38 -105.69
C LYS A 728 -21.18 4.44 -105.41
N GLY A 729 -22.39 5.02 -105.44
CA GLY A 729 -23.54 4.46 -106.20
C GLY A 729 -24.94 4.53 -105.55
N GLY A 730 -25.94 5.01 -106.30
CA GLY A 730 -27.33 4.51 -106.24
C GLY A 730 -28.44 5.43 -105.68
N LYS A 731 -29.65 5.37 -106.27
CA LYS A 731 -30.78 6.32 -106.21
C LYS A 731 -32.09 5.54 -105.98
N LYS A 732 -33.05 6.07 -105.20
CA LYS A 732 -34.55 6.01 -105.32
C LYS A 732 -35.37 5.70 -104.04
N ASP A 733 -36.32 6.61 -103.78
CA ASP A 733 -37.76 6.48 -103.49
C ASP A 733 -38.32 5.44 -102.49
N ARG A 734 -38.92 5.93 -101.39
CA ARG A 734 -40.37 5.87 -101.04
C ARG A 734 -40.60 6.00 -99.52
N SER A 735 -41.40 7.00 -99.13
CA SER A 735 -42.29 6.95 -97.94
C SER A 735 -43.66 6.37 -98.38
N PRO A 736 -44.61 5.92 -97.52
CA PRO A 736 -45.14 6.68 -96.36
C PRO A 736 -45.64 5.89 -95.12
N ALA A 737 -45.88 6.63 -94.02
CA ALA A 737 -46.96 6.56 -93.00
C ALA A 737 -47.29 5.20 -92.29
N ALA A 738 -47.81 5.09 -91.07
CA ALA A 738 -48.56 6.00 -90.22
C ALA A 738 -48.62 5.49 -88.76
N SER A 739 -49.05 6.40 -87.88
CA SER A 739 -49.84 6.15 -86.65
C SER A 739 -49.09 5.65 -85.41
N ALA A 740 -49.41 6.08 -84.19
CA ALA A 740 -50.24 7.18 -83.71
C ALA A 740 -50.09 7.20 -82.17
N ALA A 741 -50.23 8.41 -81.60
CA ALA A 741 -50.81 8.68 -80.29
C ALA A 741 -50.01 8.22 -79.04
N LYS A 742 -49.97 8.96 -77.93
CA LYS A 742 -50.55 10.25 -77.57
C LYS A 742 -49.84 10.71 -76.28
N LYS A 743 -49.42 11.98 -76.29
CA LYS A 743 -49.64 13.01 -75.27
C LYS A 743 -49.51 12.64 -73.78
N GLY A 744 -48.58 13.35 -73.12
CA GLY A 744 -48.58 13.56 -71.67
C GLY A 744 -47.43 14.43 -71.17
N SER A 745 -47.25 15.62 -71.74
CA SER A 745 -46.45 16.72 -71.16
C SER A 745 -47.38 17.61 -70.29
N PRO A 746 -46.93 18.54 -69.42
CA PRO A 746 -45.56 19.06 -69.25
C PRO A 746 -45.10 19.40 -67.80
N LYS A 747 -43.80 19.73 -67.69
CA LYS A 747 -43.15 20.76 -66.84
C LYS A 747 -43.42 20.80 -65.33
N ALA A 748 -42.35 20.73 -64.51
CA ALA A 748 -41.61 21.91 -64.02
C ALA A 748 -40.65 21.56 -62.85
N GLY A 749 -39.48 22.23 -62.83
CA GLY A 749 -38.60 22.41 -61.66
C GLY A 749 -37.70 21.19 -61.34
N GLY A 750 -36.38 21.21 -61.44
CA GLY A 750 -35.44 22.30 -61.22
C GLY A 750 -34.80 22.15 -59.83
N LYS A 751 -33.65 21.47 -59.74
CA LYS A 751 -32.48 21.94 -58.97
C LYS A 751 -31.28 20.99 -59.08
N LYS A 752 -30.13 21.65 -58.98
CA LYS A 752 -28.75 21.22 -59.17
C LYS A 752 -28.24 20.31 -58.04
N GLY A 753 -27.16 19.59 -58.35
CA GLY A 753 -26.21 18.98 -57.39
C GLY A 753 -25.78 17.60 -57.87
N LYS A 754 -24.87 17.50 -58.86
CA LYS A 754 -23.43 17.27 -58.64
C LYS A 754 -23.16 16.27 -57.51
N LYS A 755 -22.86 15.03 -57.89
CA LYS A 755 -21.74 14.28 -57.34
C LYS A 755 -20.71 14.17 -58.45
#